data_AF-A0A7X0NPF4-F1
#
_entry.id   AF-A0A7X0NPF4-F1
#
_cell.length_a   1.000
_cell.length_b   1.000
_cell.length_c   1.000
_cell.angle_alpha   90.00
_cell.angle_beta   90.00
_cell.angle_gamma   90.00
#
_symmetry.space_group_name_H-M   'P 1'
#
loop_
_entity.id
_entity.type
_entity.pdbx_description
1 polymer ?
#
loop_
_entity_poly.entity_id
_entity_poly.type
_entity_poly.pdbx_seq_one_letter_code
_entity_poly.pdbx_strand_id
1 'polypeptide(L)'
;MELPVLFDRLAAGGHASLRLELLRDAPPGLYPMPGRMTFLVADHAFADALDAAWQAIPRLHERCVLWSLTDGRHPCNDVIQGSLAASFALGLDELHRQSRKLGRYRLRRLDHRCAVTGGLDDEGRLLPVGGYRAKLQEAVRQRWRVVLPVLRPADQVPPELLREARARQARDLTQAIRLTRTRLNERFVGAATAVILGMSSGGVVAARAIDAAERAHRQALAGRLIGEAGDLLNREPRLALRLGLAAVRLGGAEGARAALLKNLLTTRYAGELPLFGLSHPAFSPDGRMLSTTSEDGGVILWDTATRTAITTIDVPKPDPRRSAFSRDRSMIAIPENRGDITLWNLADPRTPRKVGVIPGLFANQGYAGDEISALVFSPDGRFLTVVRDADVLEHWEITIPENPRLRHSEPSERGRVGAEGLALSEDGRILASLGNQRLTLWDASGGAALRKLGTVLDDKAGSIRAIALSRDGRTLAALHTGGIILLDITNPVAPTQLAIARRSVEIPGSANQLAFGLDDRYLVTDRGVSGEVWDITRPSEPSFVDGATDEARQMVHLGASPHLPFLVTVDGSPRAKLWRLTSLSRPAPVAIVPGRDGRTTSAAFSPDAGLTTVSSAGEVLVWEMSDPAHPVVIGRAPPTQRHRSETSSRLFSGKDGIVAVGRGQDSTELWDLSDRRRPRQMAGVDGKSPVAIGSSGRLLAVTDRRKRTLELWQLPATTPLAGLDGWQGELRSAAISPNGRLLALLDSDRTVEIWDIADAHRPRRLAKVQETTGGRRGQITFTPDGHRLITTTSETPGTIWDLADPTRPRPLDRRDGQIASDNSAIVTPDGHGLIQSLLGVTTVWEITDRPTHLFTFNVASGIFHPAALSTSGVLITPLFDGVSPYDWAGQMVVWDFATHLRYLGDPSKAACELAGPLTDHQWAQRVRELPFERTC
;
A
#
# COMPACT_ATOMS: atom_id res chain seq x y z
N MET A 1 6.60 -57.03 43.18
CA MET A 1 5.19 -56.80 43.57
C MET A 1 4.81 -57.80 44.64
N GLU A 2 3.83 -57.47 45.48
CA GLU A 2 3.39 -58.30 46.60
C GLU A 2 1.87 -58.48 46.55
N LEU A 3 1.40 -59.71 46.79
CA LEU A 3 -0.01 -60.08 46.75
C LEU A 3 -0.38 -60.93 47.96
N PRO A 4 -1.53 -60.71 48.60
CA PRO A 4 -2.01 -61.57 49.66
C PRO A 4 -2.40 -62.94 49.09
N VAL A 5 -1.96 -64.01 49.73
CA VAL A 5 -2.32 -65.38 49.34
C VAL A 5 -2.82 -66.21 50.52
N LEU A 6 -3.69 -67.16 50.20
CA LEU A 6 -4.27 -68.10 51.15
C LEU A 6 -3.94 -69.52 50.70
N PHE A 7 -3.44 -70.33 51.62
CA PHE A 7 -3.04 -71.71 51.37
C PHE A 7 -3.47 -72.60 52.54
N ASP A 8 -3.39 -73.92 52.36
CA ASP A 8 -3.60 -74.85 53.46
C ASP A 8 -2.27 -75.23 54.09
N ARG A 9 -2.23 -75.25 55.42
CA ARG A 9 -1.08 -75.67 56.23
C ARG A 9 -1.59 -76.70 57.21
N LEU A 10 -1.40 -77.99 56.89
CA LEU A 10 -1.82 -79.12 57.73
C LEU A 10 -3.28 -79.00 58.25
N ALA A 11 -4.21 -78.60 57.38
CA ALA A 11 -5.64 -78.40 57.66
C ALA A 11 -6.01 -77.21 58.58
N ALA A 12 -5.08 -76.33 58.96
CA ALA A 12 -5.34 -75.15 59.79
C ALA A 12 -5.61 -73.86 59.00
N GLY A 13 -5.37 -73.84 57.68
CA GLY A 13 -5.41 -72.63 56.86
C GLY A 13 -4.28 -71.65 57.20
N GLY A 14 -3.62 -71.11 56.18
CA GLY A 14 -2.52 -70.15 56.33
C GLY A 14 -2.66 -68.97 55.38
N HIS A 15 -2.05 -67.85 55.76
CA HIS A 15 -1.88 -66.68 54.90
C HIS A 15 -0.41 -66.33 54.74
N ALA A 16 -0.05 -65.74 53.61
CA ALA A 16 1.27 -65.18 53.36
C ALA A 16 1.17 -64.02 52.35
N SER A 17 2.27 -63.29 52.19
CA SER A 17 2.48 -62.41 51.05
C SER A 17 3.30 -63.15 50.00
N LEU A 18 2.75 -63.30 48.80
CA LEU A 18 3.50 -63.74 47.63
C LEU A 18 4.22 -62.53 47.04
N ARG A 19 5.55 -62.53 47.16
CA ARG A 19 6.41 -61.56 46.52
C ARG A 19 6.92 -62.13 45.21
N LEU A 20 6.79 -61.34 44.14
CA LEU A 20 7.32 -61.65 42.81
C LEU A 20 8.19 -60.48 42.34
N GLU A 21 9.41 -60.76 41.91
CA GLU A 21 10.39 -59.75 41.51
C GLU A 21 11.07 -60.13 40.20
N LEU A 22 11.02 -59.23 39.21
CA LEU A 22 11.66 -59.44 37.92
C LEU A 22 13.12 -59.02 37.98
N LEU A 23 14.05 -59.97 37.82
CA LEU A 23 15.49 -59.69 37.74
C LEU A 23 15.84 -59.29 36.31
N ARG A 24 16.42 -58.11 36.12
CA ARG A 24 16.68 -57.54 34.79
C ARG A 24 17.94 -58.11 34.11
N ASP A 25 18.93 -58.53 34.90
CA ASP A 25 20.26 -58.87 34.42
C ASP A 25 20.68 -60.32 34.75
N ALA A 26 19.73 -61.23 34.92
CA ALA A 26 20.00 -62.65 35.17
C ALA A 26 19.96 -63.47 33.86
N PRO A 27 20.85 -64.46 33.67
CA PRO A 27 20.84 -65.30 32.48
C PRO A 27 19.53 -66.11 32.37
N PRO A 28 18.91 -66.20 31.18
CA PRO A 28 17.70 -67.01 30.99
C PRO A 28 18.05 -68.48 31.27
N GLY A 29 17.47 -69.05 32.33
CA GLY A 29 17.66 -70.47 32.67
C GLY A 29 17.82 -70.84 34.14
N LEU A 30 17.79 -69.89 35.09
CA LEU A 30 17.77 -70.21 36.53
C LEU A 30 16.34 -70.04 37.12
N TYR A 31 15.58 -71.15 37.00
CA TYR A 31 14.37 -71.66 37.72
C TYR A 31 13.28 -70.69 38.27
N PRO A 32 11.98 -71.06 38.12
CA PRO A 32 11.39 -72.15 38.90
C PRO A 32 10.27 -72.96 38.19
N MET A 33 10.59 -74.14 37.63
CA MET A 33 9.66 -75.27 37.72
C MET A 33 9.81 -75.84 39.14
N PRO A 34 8.84 -75.64 40.05
CA PRO A 34 8.94 -76.09 41.44
C PRO A 34 9.10 -77.61 41.58
N GLY A 35 8.69 -78.40 40.59
CA GLY A 35 8.93 -79.86 40.56
C GLY A 35 10.41 -80.26 40.53
N ARG A 36 11.35 -79.30 40.37
CA ARG A 36 12.80 -79.53 40.39
C ARG A 36 13.52 -78.82 41.54
N MET A 37 12.81 -78.17 42.46
CA MET A 37 13.39 -77.53 43.65
C MET A 37 13.46 -78.54 44.81
N THR A 38 14.66 -78.99 45.16
CA THR A 38 14.88 -79.97 46.24
C THR A 38 14.66 -79.44 47.65
N PHE A 39 14.41 -78.13 47.83
CA PHE A 39 14.29 -77.45 49.13
C PHE A 39 12.87 -76.99 49.48
N LEU A 40 11.89 -77.14 48.56
CA LEU A 40 10.49 -76.83 48.86
C LEU A 40 9.77 -78.14 49.23
N VAL A 41 9.26 -78.25 50.46
CA VAL A 41 8.41 -79.39 50.88
C VAL A 41 7.00 -79.13 50.36
N ALA A 42 6.82 -79.35 49.06
CA ALA A 42 5.53 -79.26 48.39
C ALA A 42 5.15 -80.60 47.78
N ASP A 43 3.85 -80.91 47.77
CA ASP A 43 3.35 -82.10 47.10
C ASP A 43 3.43 -81.98 45.57
N HIS A 44 3.38 -83.11 44.86
CA HIS A 44 3.39 -83.12 43.39
C HIS A 44 2.26 -82.27 42.79
N ALA A 45 1.09 -82.25 43.45
CA ALA A 45 -0.05 -81.43 43.04
C ALA A 45 0.24 -79.92 43.06
N PHE A 46 1.06 -79.44 44.00
CA PHE A 46 1.52 -78.05 44.00
C PHE A 46 2.52 -77.76 42.88
N ALA A 47 3.43 -78.69 42.62
CA ALA A 47 4.43 -78.54 41.57
C ALA A 47 3.78 -78.40 40.19
N ASP A 48 2.83 -79.28 39.86
CA ASP A 48 2.11 -79.29 38.59
C ASP A 48 1.27 -78.02 38.39
N ALA A 49 0.56 -77.60 39.44
CA ALA A 49 -0.30 -76.42 39.35
C ALA A 49 0.49 -75.11 39.13
N LEU A 50 1.71 -75.02 39.64
CA LEU A 50 2.57 -73.85 39.42
C LEU A 50 3.22 -73.87 38.03
N ASP A 51 3.51 -75.05 37.47
CA ASP A 51 3.98 -75.16 36.08
C ASP A 51 2.87 -74.70 35.10
N ALA A 52 1.64 -75.13 35.32
CA ALA A 52 0.47 -74.66 34.59
C ALA A 52 0.28 -73.12 34.71
N ALA A 53 0.46 -72.56 35.92
CA ALA A 53 0.42 -71.10 36.14
C ALA A 53 1.50 -70.34 35.36
N TRP A 54 2.66 -70.94 35.15
CA TRP A 54 3.76 -70.36 34.38
C TRP A 54 3.48 -70.38 32.87
N GLN A 55 2.92 -71.48 32.36
CA GLN A 55 2.54 -71.62 30.94
C GLN A 55 1.35 -70.72 30.55
N ALA A 56 0.44 -70.44 31.50
CA ALA A 56 -0.76 -69.64 31.25
C ALA A 56 -0.47 -68.17 30.83
N ILE A 57 0.74 -67.63 31.06
CA ILE A 57 1.11 -66.25 30.70
C ILE A 57 2.15 -66.22 29.56
N PRO A 58 1.77 -65.78 28.34
CA PRO A 58 2.66 -65.81 27.19
C PRO A 58 3.93 -64.94 27.35
N ARG A 59 5.09 -65.46 26.90
CA ARG A 59 6.38 -64.73 26.78
C ARG A 59 7.04 -64.29 28.09
N LEU A 60 6.64 -64.86 29.23
CA LEU A 60 7.33 -64.68 30.52
C LEU A 60 8.37 -65.77 30.81
N HIS A 61 8.28 -66.92 30.12
CA HIS A 61 9.23 -68.04 30.17
C HIS A 61 10.67 -67.67 29.76
N GLU A 62 10.87 -66.52 29.12
CA GLU A 62 12.19 -65.98 28.74
C GLU A 62 12.82 -65.07 29.81
N ARG A 63 12.17 -64.88 30.97
CA ARG A 63 12.63 -63.92 32.00
C ARG A 63 12.79 -64.56 33.38
N CYS A 64 13.78 -64.08 34.13
CA CYS A 64 14.03 -64.53 35.49
C CYS A 64 13.12 -63.79 36.49
N VAL A 65 12.20 -64.53 37.12
CA VAL A 65 11.33 -64.01 38.18
C VAL A 65 11.68 -64.72 39.49
N LEU A 66 12.18 -63.96 40.45
CA LEU A 66 12.34 -64.42 41.82
C LEU A 66 10.99 -64.38 42.52
N TRP A 67 10.66 -65.43 43.25
CA TRP A 67 9.46 -65.46 44.08
C TRP A 67 9.76 -65.95 45.48
N SER A 68 8.98 -65.45 46.44
CA SER A 68 9.02 -65.93 47.82
C SER A 68 7.65 -65.81 48.48
N LEU A 69 7.38 -66.71 49.41
CA LEU A 69 6.21 -66.68 50.28
C LEU A 69 6.67 -66.38 51.69
N THR A 70 6.18 -65.28 52.24
CA THR A 70 6.55 -64.84 53.58
C THR A 70 5.32 -64.51 54.41
N ASP A 71 5.24 -65.08 55.60
CA ASP A 71 4.32 -64.64 56.65
C ASP A 71 5.06 -63.61 57.52
N GLY A 72 4.94 -62.34 57.12
CA GLY A 72 5.74 -61.24 57.67
C GLY A 72 7.22 -61.37 57.30
N ARG A 73 8.06 -61.80 58.26
CA ARG A 73 9.51 -61.97 58.07
C ARG A 73 9.97 -63.44 57.98
N HIS A 74 9.07 -64.41 58.16
CA HIS A 74 9.41 -65.84 58.15
C HIS A 74 9.03 -66.47 56.80
N PRO A 75 9.92 -67.25 56.16
CA PRO A 75 9.59 -67.97 54.93
C PRO A 75 8.59 -69.10 55.20
N CYS A 76 7.64 -69.29 54.29
CA CYS A 76 6.64 -70.37 54.36
C CYS A 76 6.97 -71.47 53.36
N ASN A 77 7.34 -72.66 53.87
CA ASN A 77 7.75 -73.79 53.03
C ASN A 77 6.75 -74.97 53.03
N ASP A 78 5.72 -74.95 53.89
CA ASP A 78 4.75 -76.05 54.06
C ASP A 78 3.45 -75.81 53.26
N VAL A 79 3.52 -75.81 51.93
CA VAL A 79 2.37 -75.53 51.06
C VAL A 79 1.91 -76.81 50.35
N ILE A 80 0.63 -77.14 50.46
CA ILE A 80 0.07 -78.40 49.94
C ILE A 80 -1.12 -78.11 48.98
N GLN A 81 -1.34 -78.99 47.99
CA GLN A 81 -2.51 -79.07 47.10
C GLN A 81 -2.72 -77.93 46.09
N GLY A 82 -1.67 -77.41 45.45
CA GLY A 82 -1.83 -76.46 44.32
C GLY A 82 -2.49 -75.11 44.65
N SER A 83 -2.65 -74.78 45.93
CA SER A 83 -3.51 -73.70 46.44
C SER A 83 -3.15 -72.28 45.95
N LEU A 84 -1.94 -72.09 45.44
CA LEU A 84 -1.36 -70.79 45.10
C LEU A 84 -1.24 -70.52 43.59
N ALA A 85 -1.51 -71.51 42.75
CA ALA A 85 -1.32 -71.42 41.30
C ALA A 85 -2.06 -70.23 40.68
N ALA A 86 -3.33 -70.04 41.06
CA ALA A 86 -4.15 -68.92 40.58
C ALA A 86 -3.59 -67.54 40.98
N SER A 87 -3.10 -67.40 42.22
CA SER A 87 -2.48 -66.16 42.70
C SER A 87 -1.15 -65.88 42.01
N PHE A 88 -0.38 -66.93 41.76
CA PHE A 88 0.90 -66.83 41.07
C PHE A 88 0.72 -66.36 39.62
N ALA A 89 -0.19 -66.97 38.86
CA ALA A 89 -0.50 -66.57 37.49
C ALA A 89 -1.01 -65.13 37.40
N LEU A 90 -1.85 -64.70 38.36
CA LEU A 90 -2.32 -63.32 38.47
C LEU A 90 -1.19 -62.32 38.72
N GLY A 91 -0.24 -62.68 39.59
CA GLY A 91 0.95 -61.88 39.85
C GLY A 91 1.87 -61.77 38.64
N LEU A 92 2.09 -62.87 37.92
CA LEU A 92 2.86 -62.88 36.67
C LEU A 92 2.26 -61.97 35.59
N ASP A 93 0.94 -62.01 35.38
CA ASP A 93 0.24 -61.11 34.44
C ASP A 93 0.47 -59.62 34.77
N GLU A 94 0.42 -59.25 36.05
CA GLU A 94 0.64 -57.87 36.47
C GLU A 94 2.11 -57.44 36.29
N LEU A 95 3.07 -58.31 36.62
CA LEU A 95 4.49 -58.09 36.38
C LEU A 95 4.81 -57.89 34.89
N HIS A 96 4.24 -58.73 34.03
CA HIS A 96 4.37 -58.60 32.57
C HIS A 96 3.94 -57.21 32.12
N ARG A 97 2.77 -56.76 32.58
CA ARG A 97 2.23 -55.44 32.23
C ARG A 97 3.02 -54.28 32.81
N GLN A 98 3.56 -54.42 34.01
CA GLN A 98 4.45 -53.42 34.61
C GLN A 98 5.72 -53.20 33.76
N SER A 99 6.26 -54.25 33.16
CA SER A 99 7.49 -54.17 32.37
C SER A 99 7.37 -53.45 31.02
N ARG A 100 6.16 -53.32 30.44
CA ARG A 100 5.95 -52.81 29.07
C ARG A 100 5.96 -51.27 28.89
N LYS A 101 6.43 -50.47 29.86
CA LYS A 101 6.60 -48.99 29.78
C LYS A 101 5.43 -48.20 29.14
N LEU A 102 4.18 -48.66 29.22
CA LEU A 102 3.01 -47.88 28.81
C LEU A 102 2.62 -46.88 29.91
N GLY A 103 2.91 -45.60 29.64
CA GLY A 103 2.15 -44.38 30.02
C GLY A 103 1.79 -44.13 31.48
N ARG A 104 2.07 -42.92 31.97
CA ARG A 104 1.86 -42.40 33.35
C ARG A 104 0.41 -42.43 33.90
N TYR A 105 -0.56 -43.03 33.22
CA TYR A 105 -1.96 -43.06 33.66
C TYR A 105 -2.53 -44.48 33.55
N ARG A 106 -2.58 -45.21 34.67
CA ARG A 106 -3.18 -46.55 34.75
C ARG A 106 -4.51 -46.50 35.47
N LEU A 107 -5.59 -46.77 34.74
CA LEU A 107 -6.99 -46.63 35.21
C LEU A 107 -7.49 -47.79 36.10
N ARG A 108 -6.73 -48.89 36.25
CA ARG A 108 -7.10 -50.03 37.12
C ARG A 108 -5.86 -50.59 37.82
N ARG A 109 -5.89 -50.70 39.15
CA ARG A 109 -4.86 -51.35 39.97
C ARG A 109 -5.41 -52.62 40.61
N LEU A 110 -4.53 -53.58 40.87
CA LEU A 110 -4.84 -54.74 41.69
C LEU A 110 -5.17 -54.32 43.12
N ASP A 111 -6.17 -54.97 43.70
CA ASP A 111 -6.59 -54.75 45.07
C ASP A 111 -5.68 -55.54 46.03
N HIS A 112 -4.90 -54.83 46.84
CA HIS A 112 -3.99 -55.42 47.84
C HIS A 112 -4.73 -56.09 49.01
N ARG A 113 -6.07 -56.00 49.06
CA ARG A 113 -6.92 -56.70 50.03
C ARG A 113 -7.75 -57.82 49.38
N CYS A 114 -7.37 -58.26 48.17
CA CYS A 114 -8.05 -59.33 47.46
C CYS A 114 -7.09 -60.50 47.19
N ALA A 115 -7.32 -61.63 47.87
CA ALA A 115 -6.57 -62.86 47.67
C ALA A 115 -7.26 -63.77 46.63
N VAL A 116 -6.48 -64.61 45.94
CA VAL A 116 -7.00 -65.63 45.01
C VAL A 116 -6.51 -67.01 45.45
N THR A 117 -7.38 -68.00 45.49
CA THR A 117 -7.00 -69.37 45.89
C THR A 117 -7.66 -70.42 45.01
N GLY A 118 -6.87 -71.37 44.54
CA GLY A 118 -7.29 -72.37 43.54
C GLY A 118 -6.11 -72.91 42.75
N GLY A 119 -6.27 -74.13 42.25
CA GLY A 119 -5.37 -74.73 41.28
C GLY A 119 -5.60 -74.13 39.89
N LEU A 120 -4.70 -74.45 38.96
CA LEU A 120 -4.81 -74.04 37.57
C LEU A 120 -4.41 -75.22 36.68
N ASP A 121 -5.12 -75.41 35.56
CA ASP A 121 -4.69 -76.30 34.49
C ASP A 121 -3.95 -75.53 33.37
N ASP A 122 -3.41 -76.27 32.41
CA ASP A 122 -2.64 -75.73 31.28
C ASP A 122 -3.47 -74.81 30.37
N GLU A 123 -4.81 -74.94 30.40
CA GLU A 123 -5.73 -74.06 29.68
C GLU A 123 -6.12 -72.79 30.47
N GLY A 124 -5.60 -72.61 31.69
CA GLY A 124 -5.86 -71.45 32.54
C GLY A 124 -7.24 -71.47 33.23
N ARG A 125 -7.87 -72.63 33.35
CA ARG A 125 -9.11 -72.82 34.13
C ARG A 125 -8.79 -73.00 35.61
N LEU A 126 -9.66 -72.44 36.46
CA LEU A 126 -9.48 -72.50 37.91
C LEU A 126 -10.02 -73.82 38.45
N LEU A 127 -9.16 -74.61 39.09
CA LEU A 127 -9.48 -75.92 39.66
C LEU A 127 -9.73 -75.84 41.18
N PRO A 128 -10.77 -76.52 41.71
CA PRO A 128 -10.99 -76.65 43.15
C PRO A 128 -9.81 -77.32 43.87
N VAL A 129 -9.47 -76.82 45.06
CA VAL A 129 -8.42 -77.39 45.94
C VAL A 129 -9.00 -77.63 47.34
N GLY A 130 -8.38 -78.51 48.15
CA GLY A 130 -8.87 -78.78 49.50
C GLY A 130 -8.68 -77.60 50.48
N GLY A 131 -9.27 -77.71 51.66
CA GLY A 131 -9.01 -76.79 52.78
C GLY A 131 -9.71 -75.42 52.71
N TYR A 132 -10.75 -75.24 51.86
CA TYR A 132 -11.42 -73.94 51.70
C TYR A 132 -12.02 -73.37 52.99
N ARG A 133 -12.55 -74.21 53.88
CA ARG A 133 -13.12 -73.75 55.15
C ARG A 133 -12.09 -73.00 55.99
N ALA A 134 -10.90 -73.58 56.17
CA ALA A 134 -9.83 -72.95 56.94
C ALA A 134 -9.26 -71.71 56.23
N LYS A 135 -9.06 -71.77 54.91
CA LYS A 135 -8.60 -70.63 54.09
C LYS A 135 -9.55 -69.42 54.17
N LEU A 136 -10.85 -69.65 54.09
CA LEU A 136 -11.86 -68.59 54.14
C LEU A 136 -12.00 -67.98 55.54
N GLN A 137 -11.88 -68.79 56.60
CA GLN A 137 -11.84 -68.28 57.97
C GLN A 137 -10.64 -67.37 58.20
N GLU A 138 -9.48 -67.70 57.64
CA GLU A 138 -8.31 -66.82 57.66
C GLU A 138 -8.55 -65.53 56.87
N ALA A 139 -9.18 -65.60 55.69
CA ALA A 139 -9.52 -64.42 54.90
C ALA A 139 -10.42 -63.44 55.66
N VAL A 140 -11.42 -63.96 56.39
CA VAL A 140 -12.31 -63.15 57.25
C VAL A 140 -11.49 -62.46 58.35
N ARG A 141 -10.57 -63.18 59.00
CA ARG A 141 -9.67 -62.61 60.02
C ARG A 141 -8.82 -61.46 59.48
N GLN A 142 -8.26 -61.63 58.28
CA GLN A 142 -7.45 -60.60 57.61
C GLN A 142 -8.27 -59.50 56.91
N ARG A 143 -9.60 -59.59 56.94
CA ARG A 143 -10.54 -58.71 56.21
C ARG A 143 -10.26 -58.65 54.71
N TRP A 144 -9.83 -59.76 54.13
CA TRP A 144 -9.57 -59.90 52.70
C TRP A 144 -10.81 -60.36 51.95
N ARG A 145 -10.90 -59.93 50.70
CA ARG A 145 -11.83 -60.47 49.71
C ARG A 145 -11.17 -61.66 49.03
N VAL A 146 -11.92 -62.72 48.76
CA VAL A 146 -11.36 -63.93 48.14
C VAL A 146 -11.96 -64.18 46.76
N VAL A 147 -11.13 -64.57 45.79
CA VAL A 147 -11.57 -65.15 44.52
C VAL A 147 -11.18 -66.62 44.50
N LEU A 148 -12.12 -67.50 44.17
CA LEU A 148 -11.96 -68.96 44.21
C LEU A 148 -12.66 -69.62 43.02
N PRO A 149 -12.32 -70.87 42.64
CA PRO A 149 -12.99 -71.60 41.55
C PRO A 149 -14.47 -71.84 41.84
N VAL A 150 -15.23 -72.24 40.82
CA VAL A 150 -16.61 -72.68 41.03
C VAL A 150 -16.60 -73.97 41.85
N LEU A 151 -17.02 -73.87 43.12
CA LEU A 151 -17.03 -74.99 44.07
C LEU A 151 -18.14 -75.99 43.74
N ARG A 152 -17.85 -77.27 43.95
CA ARG A 152 -18.85 -78.34 43.87
C ARG A 152 -19.50 -78.54 45.24
N PRO A 153 -20.73 -79.10 45.32
CA PRO A 153 -21.39 -79.38 46.60
C PRO A 153 -20.57 -80.23 47.58
N ALA A 154 -19.63 -81.03 47.06
CA ALA A 154 -18.74 -81.89 47.83
C ALA A 154 -17.63 -81.14 48.61
N ASP A 155 -17.39 -79.85 48.35
CA ASP A 155 -16.27 -79.09 48.94
C ASP A 155 -16.54 -78.58 50.38
N GLN A 156 -17.69 -78.94 50.99
CA GLN A 156 -18.09 -78.70 52.39
C GLN A 156 -17.80 -77.29 52.96
N VAL A 157 -18.20 -76.21 52.25
CA VAL A 157 -18.08 -74.82 52.74
C VAL A 157 -19.46 -74.23 53.08
N PRO A 158 -19.69 -73.73 54.31
CA PRO A 158 -20.92 -73.03 54.67
C PRO A 158 -21.15 -71.75 53.82
N PRO A 159 -22.37 -71.50 53.31
CA PRO A 159 -22.67 -70.30 52.52
C PRO A 159 -22.44 -68.98 53.27
N GLU A 160 -22.58 -68.99 54.60
CA GLU A 160 -22.31 -67.84 55.48
C GLU A 160 -20.85 -67.41 55.39
N LEU A 161 -19.92 -68.38 55.47
CA LEU A 161 -18.49 -68.13 55.41
C LEU A 161 -18.06 -67.54 54.05
N LEU A 162 -18.70 -67.96 52.96
CA LEU A 162 -18.47 -67.37 51.63
C LEU A 162 -18.90 -65.90 51.56
N ARG A 163 -19.99 -65.52 52.24
CA ARG A 163 -20.46 -64.12 52.29
C ARG A 163 -19.54 -63.27 53.15
N GLU A 164 -19.14 -63.76 54.32
CA GLU A 164 -18.25 -63.07 55.26
C GLU A 164 -16.88 -62.78 54.62
N ALA A 165 -16.29 -63.77 53.94
CA ALA A 165 -15.03 -63.61 53.21
C ALA A 165 -15.18 -62.81 51.89
N ARG A 166 -16.39 -62.32 51.59
CA ARG A 166 -16.76 -61.64 50.33
C ARG A 166 -16.32 -62.43 49.10
N ALA A 167 -16.43 -63.75 49.16
CA ALA A 167 -15.91 -64.64 48.15
C ALA A 167 -16.61 -64.44 46.80
N ARG A 168 -15.84 -64.43 45.71
CA ARG A 168 -16.34 -64.41 44.33
C ARG A 168 -15.81 -65.62 43.58
N GLN A 169 -16.68 -66.27 42.83
CA GLN A 169 -16.30 -67.43 42.02
C GLN A 169 -15.84 -67.01 40.62
N ALA A 170 -14.77 -67.63 40.14
CA ALA A 170 -14.25 -67.44 38.78
C ALA A 170 -14.05 -68.80 38.11
N ARG A 171 -14.36 -68.89 36.82
CA ARG A 171 -14.19 -70.11 36.02
C ARG A 171 -12.79 -70.25 35.44
N ASP A 172 -12.17 -69.12 35.11
CA ASP A 172 -10.86 -69.04 34.49
C ASP A 172 -10.05 -67.87 35.05
N LEU A 173 -8.75 -67.87 34.73
CA LEU A 173 -7.81 -66.85 35.16
C LEU A 173 -8.21 -65.44 34.67
N THR A 174 -8.77 -65.33 33.47
CA THR A 174 -9.20 -64.04 32.89
C THR A 174 -10.33 -63.41 33.68
N GLN A 175 -11.27 -64.22 34.15
CA GLN A 175 -12.37 -63.80 35.02
C GLN A 175 -11.84 -63.43 36.41
N ALA A 176 -10.91 -64.20 36.98
CA ALA A 176 -10.29 -63.86 38.26
C ALA A 176 -9.53 -62.53 38.21
N ILE A 177 -8.74 -62.27 37.15
CA ILE A 177 -8.03 -60.99 36.93
C ILE A 177 -8.99 -59.79 36.88
N ARG A 178 -10.18 -59.97 36.32
CA ARG A 178 -11.20 -58.90 36.27
C ARG A 178 -11.79 -58.62 37.65
N LEU A 179 -12.04 -59.66 38.45
CA LEU A 179 -12.69 -59.54 39.76
C LEU A 179 -11.77 -58.96 40.85
N THR A 180 -10.46 -59.14 40.72
CA THR A 180 -9.44 -58.66 41.67
C THR A 180 -9.05 -57.18 41.52
N ARG A 181 -9.53 -56.48 40.48
CA ARG A 181 -9.21 -55.06 40.24
C ARG A 181 -10.29 -54.10 40.73
N THR A 182 -9.88 -52.94 41.24
CA THR A 182 -10.82 -51.86 41.67
C THR A 182 -11.04 -50.82 40.57
N ARG A 183 -12.22 -50.18 40.55
CA ARG A 183 -12.55 -49.01 39.70
C ARG A 183 -12.20 -47.71 40.44
N LEU A 184 -11.60 -46.73 39.74
CA LEU A 184 -11.46 -45.35 40.24
C LEU A 184 -12.75 -44.55 39.98
N ASN A 185 -13.03 -43.58 40.85
CA ASN A 185 -14.27 -42.81 40.94
C ASN A 185 -14.48 -41.89 39.71
N GLU A 186 -15.56 -42.09 38.96
CA GLU A 186 -15.85 -41.41 37.67
C GLU A 186 -15.96 -39.88 37.81
N ARG A 187 -16.36 -39.37 38.99
CA ARG A 187 -16.48 -37.93 39.27
C ARG A 187 -15.15 -37.18 39.20
N PHE A 188 -14.03 -37.84 39.49
CA PHE A 188 -12.70 -37.20 39.48
C PHE A 188 -12.15 -37.02 38.06
N VAL A 189 -12.51 -37.93 37.14
CA VAL A 189 -12.12 -37.87 35.73
C VAL A 189 -12.89 -36.78 35.00
N GLY A 190 -14.19 -36.61 35.31
CA GLY A 190 -15.00 -35.52 34.75
C GLY A 190 -14.48 -34.14 35.13
N ALA A 191 -14.14 -33.93 36.41
CA ALA A 191 -13.61 -32.65 36.91
C ALA A 191 -12.25 -32.29 36.29
N ALA A 192 -11.32 -33.26 36.17
CA ALA A 192 -10.01 -33.01 35.56
C ALA A 192 -10.11 -32.66 34.06
N THR A 193 -11.03 -33.29 33.33
CA THR A 193 -11.23 -33.01 31.89
C THR A 193 -11.82 -31.62 31.67
N ALA A 194 -12.77 -31.20 32.52
CA ALA A 194 -13.35 -29.86 32.49
C ALA A 194 -12.31 -28.75 32.79
N VAL A 195 -11.38 -28.98 33.73
CA VAL A 195 -10.29 -28.04 34.02
C VAL A 195 -9.30 -27.94 32.86
N ILE A 196 -8.94 -29.05 32.20
CA ILE A 196 -8.02 -29.03 31.04
C ILE A 196 -8.67 -28.33 29.83
N LEU A 197 -9.95 -28.56 29.57
CA LEU A 197 -10.71 -27.83 28.53
C LEU A 197 -10.84 -26.34 28.88
N GLY A 198 -11.11 -26.01 30.15
CA GLY A 198 -11.17 -24.62 30.63
C GLY A 198 -9.84 -23.87 30.52
N MET A 199 -8.71 -24.51 30.83
CA MET A 199 -7.38 -23.89 30.70
C MET A 199 -6.93 -23.72 29.25
N SER A 200 -7.28 -24.65 28.35
CA SER A 200 -6.97 -24.52 26.92
C SER A 200 -7.84 -23.46 26.23
N SER A 201 -9.13 -23.36 26.57
CA SER A 201 -9.97 -22.25 26.11
C SER A 201 -9.55 -20.91 26.73
N GLY A 202 -9.17 -20.91 28.02
CA GLY A 202 -8.70 -19.73 28.74
C GLY A 202 -7.39 -19.18 28.16
N GLY A 203 -6.45 -20.05 27.79
CA GLY A 203 -5.21 -19.66 27.12
C GLY A 203 -5.43 -19.03 25.75
N VAL A 204 -6.36 -19.57 24.94
CA VAL A 204 -6.70 -19.00 23.63
C VAL A 204 -7.44 -17.67 23.76
N VAL A 205 -8.34 -17.53 24.74
CA VAL A 205 -9.03 -16.26 25.01
C VAL A 205 -8.05 -15.21 25.55
N ALA A 206 -7.15 -15.59 26.45
CA ALA A 206 -6.11 -14.69 26.95
C ALA A 206 -5.15 -14.26 25.85
N ALA A 207 -4.70 -15.17 24.98
CA ALA A 207 -3.87 -14.83 23.82
C ALA A 207 -4.61 -13.88 22.86
N ARG A 208 -5.87 -14.18 22.53
CA ARG A 208 -6.69 -13.29 21.69
C ARG A 208 -6.95 -11.94 22.34
N ALA A 209 -7.09 -11.88 23.67
CA ALA A 209 -7.27 -10.65 24.42
C ALA A 209 -5.97 -9.81 24.44
N ILE A 210 -4.81 -10.46 24.58
CA ILE A 210 -3.50 -9.81 24.46
C ILE A 210 -3.31 -9.27 23.04
N ASP A 211 -3.56 -10.08 22.02
CA ASP A 211 -3.48 -9.65 20.61
C ASP A 211 -4.48 -8.53 20.28
N ALA A 212 -5.68 -8.58 20.87
CA ALA A 212 -6.69 -7.53 20.71
C ALA A 212 -6.27 -6.23 21.42
N ALA A 213 -5.71 -6.33 22.63
CA ALA A 213 -5.21 -5.18 23.38
C ALA A 213 -4.01 -4.53 22.69
N GLU A 214 -3.09 -5.32 22.15
CA GLU A 214 -1.94 -4.81 21.39
C GLU A 214 -2.40 -4.12 20.10
N ARG A 215 -3.36 -4.69 19.38
CA ARG A 215 -3.98 -4.05 18.20
C ARG A 215 -4.70 -2.75 18.55
N ALA A 216 -5.47 -2.74 19.63
CA ALA A 216 -6.17 -1.53 20.10
C ALA A 216 -5.17 -0.44 20.53
N HIS A 217 -4.06 -0.81 21.16
CA HIS A 217 -3.01 0.13 21.54
C HIS A 217 -2.31 0.72 20.31
N ARG A 218 -1.89 -0.12 19.34
CA ARG A 218 -1.31 0.33 18.06
C ARG A 218 -2.28 1.23 17.28
N GLN A 219 -3.59 0.94 17.32
CA GLN A 219 -4.64 1.79 16.74
C GLN A 219 -4.73 3.17 17.37
N ALA A 220 -4.76 3.23 18.70
CA ALA A 220 -4.83 4.49 19.43
C ALA A 220 -3.58 5.36 19.18
N LEU A 221 -2.40 4.73 19.16
CA LEU A 221 -1.15 5.40 18.86
C LEU A 221 -1.13 5.94 17.42
N ALA A 222 -1.51 5.11 16.44
CA ALA A 222 -1.58 5.54 15.05
C ALA A 222 -2.60 6.67 14.84
N GLY A 223 -3.76 6.64 15.52
CA GLY A 223 -4.73 7.73 15.52
C GLY A 223 -4.16 9.06 16.07
N ARG A 224 -3.36 8.99 17.14
CA ARG A 224 -2.65 10.16 17.70
C ARG A 224 -1.65 10.74 16.71
N LEU A 225 -0.84 9.89 16.06
CA LEU A 225 0.14 10.30 15.05
C LEU A 225 -0.52 10.95 13.83
N ILE A 226 -1.69 10.46 13.40
CA ILE A 226 -2.48 11.07 12.31
C ILE A 226 -2.94 12.48 12.69
N GLY A 227 -3.49 12.66 13.90
CA GLY A 227 -3.93 13.96 14.39
C GLY A 227 -2.77 14.98 14.43
N GLU A 228 -1.65 14.57 15.03
CA GLU A 228 -0.45 15.42 15.09
C GLU A 228 0.13 15.72 13.69
N ALA A 229 0.12 14.74 12.78
CA ALA A 229 0.52 14.97 11.39
C ALA A 229 -0.36 16.01 10.69
N GLY A 230 -1.68 16.00 10.94
CA GLY A 230 -2.59 17.01 10.41
C GLY A 230 -2.27 18.42 10.91
N ASP A 231 -2.00 18.56 12.20
CA ASP A 231 -1.65 19.86 12.82
C ASP A 231 -0.30 20.40 12.34
N LEU A 232 0.65 19.51 12.06
CA LEU A 232 1.98 19.88 11.60
C LEU A 232 2.07 20.10 10.09
N LEU A 233 1.05 19.75 9.31
CA LEU A 233 1.15 19.70 7.85
C LEU A 233 1.63 21.01 7.21
N ASN A 234 1.18 22.16 7.72
CA ASN A 234 1.57 23.48 7.20
C ASN A 234 2.86 24.03 7.83
N ARG A 235 3.23 23.57 9.03
CA ARG A 235 4.40 24.08 9.78
C ARG A 235 5.64 23.24 9.49
N GLU A 236 5.53 21.93 9.65
CA GLU A 236 6.58 20.94 9.47
C GLU A 236 6.09 19.79 8.55
N PRO A 237 5.82 20.06 7.26
CA PRO A 237 5.23 19.08 6.34
C PRO A 237 6.03 17.79 6.25
N ARG A 238 7.36 17.89 6.31
CA ARG A 238 8.24 16.73 6.29
C ARG A 238 8.02 15.82 7.50
N LEU A 239 7.89 16.41 8.69
CA LEU A 239 7.63 15.65 9.91
C LEU A 239 6.23 15.06 9.86
N ALA A 240 5.22 15.83 9.45
CA ALA A 240 3.86 15.36 9.25
C ALA A 240 3.79 14.10 8.35
N LEU A 241 4.50 14.11 7.21
CA LEU A 241 4.56 12.93 6.32
C LEU A 241 5.22 11.73 6.99
N ARG A 242 6.28 11.92 7.79
CA ARG A 242 6.93 10.83 8.54
C ARG A 242 6.02 10.25 9.64
N LEU A 243 5.26 11.10 10.33
CA LEU A 243 4.28 10.66 11.33
C LEU A 243 3.14 9.88 10.67
N GLY A 244 2.64 10.33 9.52
CA GLY A 244 1.65 9.60 8.72
C GLY A 244 2.18 8.24 8.26
N LEU A 245 3.44 8.17 7.82
CA LEU A 245 4.09 6.90 7.45
C LEU A 245 4.22 5.94 8.64
N ALA A 246 4.62 6.46 9.81
CA ALA A 246 4.65 5.68 11.04
C ALA A 246 3.25 5.15 11.41
N ALA A 247 2.21 5.97 11.29
CA ALA A 247 0.82 5.54 11.53
C ALA A 247 0.38 4.42 10.59
N VAL A 248 0.76 4.48 9.29
CA VAL A 248 0.48 3.40 8.33
C VAL A 248 1.23 2.11 8.69
N ARG A 249 2.49 2.21 9.12
CA ARG A 249 3.34 1.05 9.49
C ARG A 249 2.88 0.34 10.75
N LEU A 250 2.34 1.08 11.72
CA LEU A 250 1.71 0.51 12.91
C LEU A 250 0.50 -0.40 12.57
N GLY A 251 0.04 -0.40 11.31
CA GLY A 251 -0.69 -1.50 10.69
C GLY A 251 -2.12 -1.69 11.18
N GLY A 252 -2.68 -0.71 11.89
CA GLY A 252 -3.93 -0.89 12.63
C GLY A 252 -4.97 0.21 12.52
N ALA A 253 -4.58 1.47 12.28
CA ALA A 253 -5.55 2.56 12.26
C ALA A 253 -6.34 2.58 10.95
N GLU A 254 -7.66 2.42 11.07
CA GLU A 254 -8.61 2.64 10.00
C GLU A 254 -8.41 4.07 9.45
N GLY A 255 -8.21 4.20 8.13
CA GLY A 255 -7.97 5.48 7.48
C GLY A 255 -6.55 6.07 7.59
N ALA A 256 -5.57 5.37 8.18
CA ALA A 256 -4.18 5.87 8.24
C ALA A 256 -3.58 6.12 6.84
N ARG A 257 -3.86 5.22 5.90
CA ARG A 257 -3.46 5.36 4.50
C ARG A 257 -4.14 6.57 3.84
N ALA A 258 -5.46 6.73 4.03
CA ALA A 258 -6.22 7.87 3.55
C ALA A 258 -5.70 9.20 4.09
N ALA A 259 -5.35 9.25 5.39
CA ALA A 259 -4.79 10.43 6.01
C ALA A 259 -3.41 10.79 5.44
N LEU A 260 -2.54 9.79 5.23
CA LEU A 260 -1.26 9.99 4.56
C LEU A 260 -1.44 10.48 3.12
N LEU A 261 -2.38 9.88 2.37
CA LEU A 261 -2.73 10.31 1.01
C LEU A 261 -3.23 11.75 0.98
N LYS A 262 -4.13 12.13 1.89
CA LYS A 262 -4.58 13.52 2.04
C LYS A 262 -3.40 14.45 2.24
N ASN A 263 -2.52 14.15 3.20
CA ASN A 263 -1.34 14.95 3.49
C ASN A 263 -0.40 15.06 2.27
N LEU A 264 -0.19 13.98 1.52
CA LEU A 264 0.62 13.99 0.29
C LEU A 264 0.00 14.85 -0.83
N LEU A 265 -1.32 14.87 -0.92
CA LEU A 265 -2.06 15.60 -1.96
C LEU A 265 -2.27 17.08 -1.61
N THR A 266 -2.30 17.43 -0.32
CA THR A 266 -2.48 18.81 0.16
C THR A 266 -1.16 19.51 0.43
N THR A 267 -0.10 18.78 0.81
CA THR A 267 1.19 19.42 1.08
C THR A 267 1.78 20.04 -0.18
N ARG A 268 2.31 21.25 -0.02
CA ARG A 268 3.14 21.90 -1.04
C ARG A 268 4.59 21.43 -0.96
N TYR A 269 5.00 20.70 0.07
CA TYR A 269 6.36 20.20 0.16
C TYR A 269 6.64 19.17 -0.94
N ALA A 270 7.64 19.46 -1.78
CA ALA A 270 8.04 18.63 -2.92
C ALA A 270 9.36 17.87 -2.69
N GLY A 271 9.97 18.03 -1.51
CA GLY A 271 11.16 17.30 -1.09
C GLY A 271 12.35 18.23 -0.81
N GLU A 272 13.53 17.63 -0.76
CA GLU A 272 14.78 18.34 -0.51
C GLU A 272 15.89 17.85 -1.42
N LEU A 273 16.84 18.74 -1.69
CA LEU A 273 18.10 18.45 -2.37
C LEU A 273 19.25 18.76 -1.40
N PRO A 274 20.32 17.95 -1.35
CA PRO A 274 21.48 18.26 -0.55
C PRO A 274 22.17 19.53 -1.06
N LEU A 275 22.61 20.38 -0.13
CA LEU A 275 23.38 21.58 -0.40
C LEU A 275 24.70 21.57 0.36
N PHE A 276 25.70 22.20 -0.24
CA PHE A 276 26.99 22.41 0.37
C PHE A 276 27.29 23.91 0.44
N GLY A 277 27.27 24.48 1.64
CA GLY A 277 27.50 25.91 1.88
C GLY A 277 26.32 26.81 1.50
N LEU A 278 26.59 28.11 1.30
CA LEU A 278 25.60 29.12 0.91
C LEU A 278 25.46 29.15 -0.62
N SER A 279 24.72 28.19 -1.17
CA SER A 279 24.47 28.06 -2.61
C SER A 279 23.31 28.95 -3.07
N HIS A 280 23.41 29.57 -4.25
CA HIS A 280 22.26 30.19 -4.92
C HIS A 280 21.74 29.25 -6.01
N PRO A 281 20.63 28.54 -5.78
CA PRO A 281 20.10 27.60 -6.76
C PRO A 281 19.56 28.36 -7.98
N ALA A 282 20.01 28.01 -9.18
CA ALA A 282 19.45 28.54 -10.42
C ALA A 282 18.65 27.47 -11.14
N PHE A 283 17.42 27.81 -11.55
CA PHE A 283 16.61 26.95 -12.40
C PHE A 283 16.97 27.14 -13.86
N SER A 284 16.96 26.05 -14.62
CA SER A 284 16.83 26.17 -16.06
C SER A 284 15.47 26.80 -16.40
N PRO A 285 15.35 27.50 -17.54
CA PRO A 285 14.11 28.19 -17.91
C PRO A 285 12.86 27.30 -17.88
N ASP A 286 13.00 26.04 -18.28
CA ASP A 286 11.94 25.01 -18.24
C ASP A 286 11.69 24.40 -16.87
N GLY A 287 12.44 24.82 -15.85
CA GLY A 287 12.36 24.31 -14.50
C GLY A 287 12.82 22.86 -14.33
N ARG A 288 13.31 22.17 -15.39
CA ARG A 288 13.66 20.74 -15.32
C ARG A 288 15.04 20.47 -14.72
N MET A 289 15.92 21.46 -14.79
CA MET A 289 17.24 21.39 -14.17
C MET A 289 17.39 22.45 -13.08
N LEU A 290 18.15 22.11 -12.06
CA LEU A 290 18.59 23.03 -11.03
C LEU A 290 20.10 22.92 -10.89
N SER A 291 20.82 24.04 -10.84
CA SER A 291 22.23 24.04 -10.44
C SER A 291 22.38 24.35 -8.96
N THR A 292 23.28 23.66 -8.27
CA THR A 292 23.71 23.97 -6.89
C THR A 292 25.21 23.78 -6.74
N THR A 293 25.76 24.09 -5.57
CA THR A 293 27.16 23.80 -5.22
C THR A 293 27.41 22.34 -4.82
N SER A 294 28.62 21.86 -5.10
CA SER A 294 29.20 20.62 -4.56
C SER A 294 30.09 20.89 -3.35
N GLU A 295 30.34 19.85 -2.53
CA GLU A 295 31.28 19.85 -1.39
C GLU A 295 32.71 20.17 -1.83
N ASP A 296 33.11 19.67 -3.02
CA ASP A 296 34.44 19.85 -3.59
C ASP A 296 34.61 21.22 -4.30
N GLY A 297 33.60 22.09 -4.23
CA GLY A 297 33.60 23.37 -4.94
C GLY A 297 33.30 23.25 -6.44
N GLY A 298 32.59 22.21 -6.89
CA GLY A 298 32.00 22.15 -8.24
C GLY A 298 30.55 22.65 -8.29
N VAL A 299 29.92 22.55 -9.47
CA VAL A 299 28.48 22.82 -9.66
C VAL A 299 27.75 21.50 -9.95
N ILE A 300 26.77 21.13 -9.15
CA ILE A 300 25.93 19.94 -9.37
C ILE A 300 24.71 20.35 -10.19
N LEU A 301 24.45 19.61 -11.28
CA LEU A 301 23.20 19.70 -12.02
C LEU A 301 22.24 18.64 -11.50
N TRP A 302 21.02 19.06 -11.17
CA TRP A 302 19.96 18.19 -10.66
C TRP A 302 18.82 18.13 -11.66
N ASP A 303 18.20 16.97 -11.78
CA ASP A 303 16.89 16.83 -12.40
C ASP A 303 15.83 17.14 -11.33
N THR A 304 15.02 18.16 -11.57
CA THR A 304 14.09 18.70 -10.56
C THR A 304 12.86 17.82 -10.34
N ALA A 305 12.47 17.03 -11.33
CA ALA A 305 11.33 16.13 -11.26
C ALA A 305 11.66 14.88 -10.42
N THR A 306 12.82 14.28 -10.70
CA THR A 306 13.31 13.08 -10.01
C THR A 306 14.06 13.40 -8.73
N ARG A 307 14.57 14.64 -8.60
CA ARG A 307 15.41 15.11 -7.48
C ARG A 307 16.72 14.33 -7.39
N THR A 308 17.26 13.97 -8.54
CA THR A 308 18.52 13.20 -8.66
C THR A 308 19.61 14.05 -9.30
N ALA A 309 20.85 13.85 -8.88
CA ALA A 309 22.00 14.49 -9.50
C ALA A 309 22.18 13.90 -10.91
N ILE A 310 22.20 14.77 -11.92
CA ILE A 310 22.52 14.44 -13.29
C ILE A 310 24.03 14.24 -13.42
N THR A 311 24.80 15.22 -12.96
CA THR A 311 26.27 15.24 -13.01
C THR A 311 26.85 16.37 -12.15
N THR A 312 28.15 16.35 -11.93
CA THR A 312 28.91 17.44 -11.29
C THR A 312 29.87 18.04 -12.31
N ILE A 313 29.77 19.35 -12.51
CA ILE A 313 30.70 20.16 -13.30
C ILE A 313 31.85 20.60 -12.39
N ASP A 314 33.06 20.19 -12.74
CA ASP A 314 34.28 20.60 -12.04
C ASP A 314 34.71 21.98 -12.55
N VAL A 315 34.65 22.98 -11.67
CA VAL A 315 35.04 24.37 -11.94
C VAL A 315 36.08 24.77 -10.90
N PRO A 316 37.23 25.32 -11.28
CA PRO A 316 38.23 25.76 -10.32
C PRO A 316 37.72 26.95 -9.49
N LYS A 317 37.43 26.73 -8.20
CA LYS A 317 37.03 27.79 -7.25
C LYS A 317 35.86 28.67 -7.78
N PRO A 318 34.68 28.10 -8.06
CA PRO A 318 33.54 28.86 -8.54
C PRO A 318 33.16 29.92 -7.52
N ASP A 319 32.61 31.03 -8.00
CA ASP A 319 31.71 31.84 -7.18
C ASP A 319 30.29 31.33 -7.46
N PRO A 320 29.76 30.41 -6.64
CA PRO A 320 28.55 29.71 -6.96
C PRO A 320 27.28 30.54 -6.79
N ARG A 321 27.42 31.83 -6.44
CA ARG A 321 26.26 32.65 -6.09
C ARG A 321 25.37 32.99 -7.28
N ARG A 322 25.83 32.85 -8.54
CA ARG A 322 25.13 33.49 -9.69
C ARG A 322 25.21 32.72 -11.02
N SER A 323 25.23 31.38 -11.01
CA SER A 323 25.14 30.64 -12.29
C SER A 323 23.83 30.93 -13.03
N ALA A 324 23.83 30.98 -14.35
CA ALA A 324 22.60 31.10 -15.14
C ALA A 324 22.57 30.14 -16.32
N PHE A 325 21.38 29.66 -16.66
CA PHE A 325 21.13 28.82 -17.82
C PHE A 325 20.73 29.66 -19.03
N SER A 326 21.14 29.24 -20.23
CA SER A 326 20.59 29.77 -21.47
C SER A 326 19.14 29.31 -21.66
N ARG A 327 18.35 30.10 -22.39
CA ARG A 327 16.91 29.85 -22.55
C ARG A 327 16.58 28.52 -23.23
N ASP A 328 17.40 28.14 -24.20
CA ASP A 328 17.30 26.91 -24.99
C ASP A 328 17.84 25.67 -24.27
N ARG A 329 18.32 25.81 -23.02
CA ARG A 329 18.95 24.75 -22.21
C ARG A 329 20.26 24.21 -22.79
N SER A 330 20.81 24.85 -23.82
CA SER A 330 22.02 24.39 -24.47
C SER A 330 23.29 24.80 -23.72
N MET A 331 23.20 25.76 -22.80
CA MET A 331 24.36 26.30 -22.09
C MET A 331 24.09 26.70 -20.63
N ILE A 332 25.16 26.73 -19.83
CA ILE A 332 25.20 27.35 -18.50
C ILE A 332 26.45 28.23 -18.38
N ALA A 333 26.28 29.42 -17.80
CA ALA A 333 27.37 30.31 -17.41
C ALA A 333 27.64 30.16 -15.91
N ILE A 334 28.91 29.92 -15.55
CA ILE A 334 29.34 29.72 -14.17
C ILE A 334 30.45 30.73 -13.82
N PRO A 335 30.19 31.68 -12.92
CA PRO A 335 31.20 32.59 -12.37
C PRO A 335 32.31 31.87 -11.60
N GLU A 336 33.54 32.38 -11.72
CA GLU A 336 34.71 31.98 -10.94
C GLU A 336 35.15 33.10 -9.98
N ASN A 337 35.89 32.76 -8.91
CA ASN A 337 36.37 33.68 -7.87
C ASN A 337 37.30 34.82 -8.36
N ARG A 338 37.57 34.95 -9.67
CA ARG A 338 38.40 36.02 -10.26
C ARG A 338 37.63 36.91 -11.25
N GLY A 339 36.31 36.78 -11.31
CA GLY A 339 35.47 37.54 -12.25
C GLY A 339 35.39 36.92 -13.65
N ASP A 340 36.09 35.81 -13.89
CA ASP A 340 35.93 35.01 -15.09
C ASP A 340 34.58 34.29 -15.08
N ILE A 341 33.98 34.09 -16.25
CA ILE A 341 32.76 33.30 -16.42
C ILE A 341 33.06 32.16 -17.37
N THR A 342 32.92 30.92 -16.89
CA THR A 342 33.02 29.75 -17.76
C THR A 342 31.69 29.44 -18.43
N LEU A 343 31.76 29.22 -19.73
CA LEU A 343 30.62 28.81 -20.55
C LEU A 343 30.70 27.31 -20.79
N TRP A 344 29.61 26.61 -20.48
CA TRP A 344 29.48 25.16 -20.63
C TRP A 344 28.32 24.81 -21.53
N ASN A 345 28.52 23.89 -22.46
CA ASN A 345 27.48 23.31 -23.31
C ASN A 345 26.81 22.14 -22.58
N LEU A 346 25.47 22.15 -22.63
CA LEU A 346 24.52 21.24 -21.99
C LEU A 346 23.62 20.50 -22.98
N ALA A 347 24.00 20.38 -24.26
CA ALA A 347 23.27 19.59 -25.26
C ALA A 347 23.04 18.13 -24.78
N ASP A 348 24.02 17.57 -24.07
CA ASP A 348 23.81 16.43 -23.17
C ASP A 348 24.19 16.84 -21.73
N PRO A 349 23.19 17.08 -20.84
CA PRO A 349 23.44 17.48 -19.47
C PRO A 349 24.23 16.46 -18.64
N ARG A 350 24.33 15.21 -19.07
CA ARG A 350 25.14 14.17 -18.40
C ARG A 350 26.63 14.32 -18.69
N THR A 351 26.98 14.95 -19.81
CA THR A 351 28.37 15.17 -20.22
C THR A 351 28.64 16.64 -20.59
N PRO A 352 28.54 17.59 -19.63
CA PRO A 352 28.79 19.01 -19.88
C PRO A 352 30.19 19.25 -20.44
N ARG A 353 30.31 20.13 -21.41
CA ARG A 353 31.59 20.49 -22.02
C ARG A 353 31.88 21.97 -21.89
N LYS A 354 33.04 22.31 -21.35
CA LYS A 354 33.54 23.69 -21.36
C LYS A 354 33.74 24.13 -22.81
N VAL A 355 33.09 25.22 -23.20
CA VAL A 355 33.15 25.77 -24.57
C VAL A 355 33.80 27.16 -24.62
N GLY A 356 33.86 27.89 -23.51
CA GLY A 356 34.38 29.25 -23.51
C GLY A 356 34.69 29.82 -22.13
N VAL A 357 35.38 30.96 -22.13
CA VAL A 357 35.64 31.77 -20.94
C VAL A 357 35.46 33.23 -21.32
N ILE A 358 34.61 33.94 -20.57
CA ILE A 358 34.53 35.40 -20.61
C ILE A 358 35.48 35.92 -19.53
N PRO A 359 36.55 36.64 -19.89
CA PRO A 359 37.54 37.09 -18.93
C PRO A 359 37.00 38.22 -18.04
N GLY A 360 37.39 38.23 -16.77
CA GLY A 360 37.27 39.40 -15.90
C GLY A 360 38.18 40.52 -16.38
N LEU A 361 37.61 41.65 -16.80
CA LEU A 361 38.36 42.75 -17.41
C LEU A 361 39.17 43.57 -16.38
N PHE A 362 38.87 43.46 -15.09
CA PHE A 362 39.48 44.28 -14.03
C PHE A 362 40.32 43.48 -13.02
N ALA A 363 40.41 42.16 -13.19
CA ALA A 363 41.14 41.25 -12.29
C ALA A 363 42.63 41.60 -12.09
N ASN A 364 43.27 42.24 -13.08
CA ASN A 364 44.70 42.57 -13.06
C ASN A 364 45.05 43.93 -12.43
N GLN A 365 44.07 44.71 -11.96
CA GLN A 365 44.32 46.04 -11.38
C GLN A 365 44.49 46.05 -9.84
N GLY A 366 44.61 44.88 -9.20
CA GLY A 366 44.87 44.79 -7.75
C GLY A 366 43.67 45.10 -6.86
N TYR A 367 42.49 45.34 -7.44
CA TYR A 367 41.23 45.41 -6.69
C TYR A 367 40.73 44.00 -6.41
N ALA A 368 40.54 43.66 -5.14
CA ALA A 368 39.91 42.41 -4.69
C ALA A 368 38.38 42.36 -4.98
N GLY A 369 37.90 42.96 -6.07
CA GLY A 369 36.50 43.35 -6.23
C GLY A 369 35.89 43.27 -7.64
N ASP A 370 36.38 42.37 -8.52
CA ASP A 370 35.67 42.00 -9.77
C ASP A 370 34.69 40.85 -9.49
N GLU A 371 33.88 40.99 -8.43
CA GLU A 371 32.81 40.04 -8.13
C GLU A 371 31.65 40.25 -9.11
N ILE A 372 30.98 39.17 -9.51
CA ILE A 372 29.88 39.25 -10.46
C ILE A 372 28.60 39.60 -9.71
N SER A 373 28.00 40.74 -10.10
CA SER A 373 26.73 41.37 -9.72
C SER A 373 25.46 40.56 -10.03
N ALA A 374 25.35 40.19 -11.30
CA ALA A 374 24.21 39.46 -11.85
C ALA A 374 24.59 39.08 -13.27
N LEU A 375 23.99 38.03 -13.81
CA LEU A 375 24.16 37.70 -15.22
C LEU A 375 22.87 37.10 -15.78
N VAL A 376 22.56 37.42 -17.04
CA VAL A 376 21.37 36.93 -17.73
C VAL A 376 21.68 36.66 -19.20
N PHE A 377 21.24 35.52 -19.71
CA PHE A 377 21.29 35.19 -21.13
C PHE A 377 20.16 35.88 -21.89
N SER A 378 20.44 36.28 -23.14
CA SER A 378 19.37 36.61 -24.08
C SER A 378 18.52 35.37 -24.42
N PRO A 379 17.24 35.55 -24.80
CA PRO A 379 16.35 34.43 -25.12
C PRO A 379 16.83 33.54 -26.28
N ASP A 380 17.62 34.11 -27.20
CA ASP A 380 18.22 33.39 -28.32
C ASP A 380 19.56 32.72 -27.96
N GLY A 381 20.05 32.89 -26.73
CA GLY A 381 21.33 32.34 -26.25
C GLY A 381 22.56 32.99 -26.86
N ARG A 382 22.41 34.05 -27.67
CA ARG A 382 23.52 34.68 -28.41
C ARG A 382 24.25 35.76 -27.63
N PHE A 383 23.66 36.26 -26.55
CA PHE A 383 24.24 37.30 -25.73
C PHE A 383 24.18 36.95 -24.24
N LEU A 384 25.16 37.45 -23.50
CA LEU A 384 25.20 37.40 -22.04
C LEU A 384 25.40 38.81 -21.51
N THR A 385 24.44 39.30 -20.74
CA THR A 385 24.58 40.56 -20.00
C THR A 385 25.09 40.26 -18.61
N VAL A 386 26.13 40.97 -18.18
CA VAL A 386 26.81 40.80 -16.90
C VAL A 386 26.87 42.14 -16.20
N VAL A 387 26.53 42.16 -14.91
CA VAL A 387 26.84 43.28 -14.01
C VAL A 387 27.96 42.83 -13.09
N ARG A 388 28.95 43.70 -12.86
CA ARG A 388 30.10 43.45 -11.96
C ARG A 388 30.06 44.43 -10.78
N ASP A 389 30.72 44.09 -9.67
CA ASP A 389 30.79 44.87 -8.43
C ASP A 389 31.45 46.26 -8.60
N ALA A 390 32.18 46.49 -9.69
CA ALA A 390 32.62 47.82 -10.13
C ALA A 390 31.49 48.65 -10.78
N ASP A 391 30.25 48.17 -10.68
CA ASP A 391 29.04 48.73 -11.24
C ASP A 391 29.14 48.89 -12.76
N VAL A 392 29.79 47.96 -13.47
CA VAL A 392 29.87 48.00 -14.94
C VAL A 392 28.86 47.02 -15.51
N LEU A 393 27.99 47.52 -16.39
CA LEU A 393 27.09 46.70 -17.17
C LEU A 393 27.75 46.35 -18.50
N GLU A 394 28.06 45.07 -18.67
CA GLU A 394 28.70 44.51 -19.86
C GLU A 394 27.71 43.66 -20.64
N HIS A 395 27.72 43.78 -21.97
CA HIS A 395 26.94 42.95 -22.87
C HIS A 395 27.89 42.22 -23.82
N TRP A 396 27.91 40.90 -23.73
CA TRP A 396 28.82 40.03 -24.47
C TRP A 396 28.06 39.28 -25.55
N GLU A 397 28.58 39.29 -26.77
CA GLU A 397 28.15 38.37 -27.81
C GLU A 397 28.87 37.03 -27.65
N ILE A 398 28.09 35.96 -27.55
CA ILE A 398 28.51 34.57 -27.35
C ILE A 398 28.02 33.64 -28.45
N THR A 399 27.62 34.18 -29.63
CA THR A 399 27.26 33.38 -30.82
C THR A 399 28.33 32.33 -31.16
N ILE A 400 29.59 32.61 -30.85
CA ILE A 400 30.71 31.65 -30.87
C ILE A 400 31.25 31.60 -29.43
N PRO A 401 30.80 30.64 -28.59
CA PRO A 401 31.17 30.60 -27.17
C PRO A 401 32.67 30.51 -26.92
N GLU A 402 33.43 29.93 -27.85
CA GLU A 402 34.90 29.82 -27.80
C GLU A 402 35.60 31.19 -27.93
N ASN A 403 34.91 32.20 -28.47
CA ASN A 403 35.45 33.53 -28.71
C ASN A 403 34.41 34.62 -28.37
N PRO A 404 34.08 34.81 -27.08
CA PRO A 404 33.11 35.79 -26.66
C PRO A 404 33.61 37.22 -26.91
N ARG A 405 32.73 38.11 -27.37
CA ARG A 405 33.09 39.49 -27.74
C ARG A 405 32.30 40.50 -26.93
N LEU A 406 32.99 41.41 -26.25
CA LEU A 406 32.36 42.54 -25.59
C LEU A 406 31.76 43.48 -26.65
N ARG A 407 30.46 43.77 -26.53
CA ARG A 407 29.71 44.62 -27.47
C ARG A 407 29.26 45.94 -26.85
N HIS A 408 28.87 45.91 -25.58
CA HIS A 408 28.52 47.10 -24.80
C HIS A 408 29.24 47.05 -23.46
N SER A 409 29.72 48.20 -22.99
CA SER A 409 30.25 48.37 -21.64
C SER A 409 29.92 49.78 -21.19
N GLU A 410 29.16 49.90 -20.11
CA GLU A 410 28.79 51.20 -19.55
C GLU A 410 28.95 51.18 -18.03
N PRO A 411 29.56 52.22 -17.43
CA PRO A 411 29.53 52.40 -15.99
C PRO A 411 28.08 52.64 -15.57
N SER A 412 27.51 51.71 -14.81
CA SER A 412 26.35 52.00 -13.98
C SER A 412 26.78 52.90 -12.81
N GLU A 413 25.89 53.80 -12.40
CA GLU A 413 26.23 54.87 -11.44
C GLU A 413 26.57 54.27 -10.06
N ARG A 414 27.79 54.54 -9.57
CA ARG A 414 28.45 53.96 -8.36
C ARG A 414 27.49 53.60 -7.21
N GLY A 415 27.45 52.33 -6.85
CA GLY A 415 27.15 51.77 -5.53
C GLY A 415 26.64 50.32 -5.54
N ARG A 416 27.01 49.59 -4.50
CA ARG A 416 26.88 48.13 -4.33
C ARG A 416 25.45 47.60 -4.54
N VAL A 417 25.25 46.83 -5.61
CA VAL A 417 23.98 46.19 -5.96
C VAL A 417 23.92 44.76 -5.39
N GLY A 418 22.78 44.37 -4.81
CA GLY A 418 22.50 42.99 -4.40
C GLY A 418 22.35 42.04 -5.61
N ALA A 419 22.35 40.73 -5.38
CA ALA A 419 22.40 39.72 -6.44
C ALA A 419 21.22 39.69 -7.45
N GLU A 420 20.18 40.49 -7.24
CA GLU A 420 18.93 40.47 -8.03
C GLU A 420 18.64 41.81 -8.73
N GLY A 421 19.69 42.48 -9.18
CA GLY A 421 19.59 43.77 -9.85
C GLY A 421 19.38 43.71 -11.36
N LEU A 422 19.15 42.54 -11.96
CA LEU A 422 19.04 42.40 -13.41
C LEU A 422 17.87 41.47 -13.79
N ALA A 423 16.99 41.92 -14.67
CA ALA A 423 15.88 41.13 -15.19
C ALA A 423 15.70 41.37 -16.70
N LEU A 424 15.35 40.34 -17.47
CA LEU A 424 15.14 40.43 -18.91
C LEU A 424 13.74 39.88 -19.28
N SER A 425 13.02 40.57 -20.17
CA SER A 425 11.74 40.10 -20.71
C SER A 425 11.90 38.85 -21.57
N GLU A 426 10.83 38.05 -21.72
CA GLU A 426 10.91 36.78 -22.46
C GLU A 426 11.26 36.95 -23.94
N ASP A 427 10.76 38.04 -24.54
CA ASP A 427 11.05 38.40 -25.93
C ASP A 427 12.46 39.01 -26.09
N GLY A 428 13.17 39.25 -24.98
CA GLY A 428 14.53 39.79 -24.97
C GLY A 428 14.60 41.24 -25.36
N ARG A 429 13.47 41.95 -25.44
CA ARG A 429 13.43 43.35 -25.87
C ARG A 429 13.70 44.32 -24.74
N ILE A 430 13.26 44.01 -23.53
CA ILE A 430 13.36 44.90 -22.37
C ILE A 430 14.27 44.27 -21.32
N LEU A 431 15.35 44.94 -21.01
CA LEU A 431 16.23 44.64 -19.88
C LEU A 431 15.98 45.68 -18.79
N ALA A 432 15.80 45.25 -17.54
CA ALA A 432 15.76 46.11 -16.37
C ALA A 432 17.05 45.91 -15.56
N SER A 433 17.66 47.02 -15.13
CA SER A 433 18.81 47.01 -14.23
C SER A 433 18.57 47.93 -13.03
N LEU A 434 18.88 47.44 -11.84
CA LEU A 434 18.88 48.21 -10.60
C LEU A 434 20.32 48.64 -10.29
N GLY A 435 20.57 49.95 -10.27
CA GLY A 435 21.78 50.54 -9.70
C GLY A 435 21.54 51.10 -8.29
N ASN A 436 22.55 51.69 -7.66
CA ASN A 436 22.55 52.20 -6.28
C ASN A 436 21.31 53.05 -5.88
N GLN A 437 20.69 53.76 -6.83
CA GLN A 437 19.54 54.63 -6.57
C GLN A 437 18.50 54.66 -7.71
N ARG A 438 18.67 53.84 -8.76
CA ARG A 438 17.87 53.97 -9.98
C ARG A 438 17.57 52.63 -10.62
N LEU A 439 16.29 52.43 -10.92
CA LEU A 439 15.83 51.36 -11.79
C LEU A 439 15.78 51.86 -13.23
N THR A 440 16.62 51.29 -14.11
CA THR A 440 16.75 51.70 -15.51
C THR A 440 16.23 50.61 -16.45
N LEU A 441 15.49 51.01 -17.49
CA LEU A 441 15.10 50.12 -18.59
C LEU A 441 15.97 50.35 -19.82
N TRP A 442 16.29 49.26 -20.49
CA TRP A 442 17.09 49.21 -21.70
C TRP A 442 16.34 48.44 -22.79
N ASP A 443 16.51 48.90 -24.01
CA ASP A 443 16.12 48.19 -25.22
C ASP A 443 17.29 47.29 -25.64
N ALA A 444 17.02 45.99 -25.62
CA ALA A 444 17.94 44.92 -25.98
C ALA A 444 17.61 44.30 -27.35
N SER A 445 16.60 44.81 -28.07
CA SER A 445 16.16 44.27 -29.36
C SER A 445 17.19 44.40 -30.49
N GLY A 446 18.12 45.36 -30.37
CA GLY A 446 19.13 45.66 -31.39
C GLY A 446 20.30 44.68 -31.47
N GLY A 447 20.42 43.73 -30.53
CA GLY A 447 21.45 42.69 -30.46
C GLY A 447 22.88 43.21 -30.18
N ALA A 448 23.34 44.27 -30.84
CA ALA A 448 24.73 44.72 -30.73
C ALA A 448 25.00 45.76 -29.62
N ALA A 449 24.00 46.51 -29.18
CA ALA A 449 24.17 47.52 -28.12
C ALA A 449 22.87 47.72 -27.35
N LEU A 450 22.99 47.89 -26.04
CA LEU A 450 21.85 48.21 -25.18
C LEU A 450 21.54 49.70 -25.30
N ARG A 451 20.28 50.04 -25.60
CA ARG A 451 19.84 51.43 -25.70
C ARG A 451 19.01 51.80 -24.48
N LYS A 452 19.48 52.76 -23.69
CA LYS A 452 18.75 53.26 -22.52
C LYS A 452 17.38 53.83 -22.93
N LEU A 453 16.31 53.31 -22.36
CA LEU A 453 14.93 53.77 -22.59
C LEU A 453 14.51 54.84 -21.59
N GLY A 454 14.91 54.70 -20.33
CA GLY A 454 14.59 55.65 -19.27
C GLY A 454 14.83 55.09 -17.86
N THR A 455 14.68 55.96 -16.86
CA THR A 455 14.71 55.60 -15.44
C THR A 455 13.27 55.53 -14.93
N VAL A 456 12.90 54.39 -14.35
CA VAL A 456 11.53 54.06 -13.91
C VAL A 456 11.25 54.58 -12.50
N LEU A 457 12.19 54.38 -11.60
CA LEU A 457 12.11 54.74 -10.18
C LEU A 457 13.45 55.32 -9.73
N ASP A 458 13.39 56.44 -9.01
CA ASP A 458 14.53 57.12 -8.39
C ASP A 458 14.48 56.81 -6.88
N ASP A 459 15.10 55.70 -6.50
CA ASP A 459 15.15 55.19 -5.14
C ASP A 459 16.32 55.82 -4.36
N LYS A 460 16.20 57.13 -4.09
CA LYS A 460 17.24 57.91 -3.41
C LYS A 460 17.60 57.39 -2.01
N ALA A 461 16.76 56.53 -1.43
CA ALA A 461 16.95 55.93 -0.11
C ALA A 461 17.58 54.52 -0.15
N GLY A 462 17.81 53.93 -1.33
CA GLY A 462 18.34 52.56 -1.46
C GLY A 462 17.42 51.50 -0.85
N SER A 463 16.12 51.68 -0.99
CA SER A 463 15.05 50.84 -0.44
C SER A 463 14.59 49.71 -1.36
N ILE A 464 14.95 49.71 -2.64
CA ILE A 464 14.67 48.63 -3.59
C ILE A 464 15.78 47.57 -3.48
N ARG A 465 15.39 46.31 -3.24
CA ARG A 465 16.31 45.20 -2.97
C ARG A 465 16.42 44.18 -4.10
N ALA A 466 15.33 43.98 -4.84
CA ALA A 466 15.26 43.03 -5.95
C ALA A 466 14.26 43.52 -6.99
N ILE A 467 14.46 43.11 -8.24
CA ILE A 467 13.55 43.38 -9.35
C ILE A 467 13.24 42.09 -10.12
N ALA A 468 12.03 42.03 -10.67
CA ALA A 468 11.63 40.94 -11.56
C ALA A 468 10.76 41.49 -12.69
N LEU A 469 10.88 40.92 -13.88
CA LEU A 469 10.06 41.25 -15.05
C LEU A 469 9.10 40.10 -15.34
N SER A 470 7.88 40.44 -15.73
CA SER A 470 6.94 39.48 -16.29
C SER A 470 7.46 38.96 -17.63
N ARG A 471 7.11 37.71 -17.93
CA ARG A 471 7.41 37.02 -19.18
C ARG A 471 6.92 37.83 -20.38
N ASP A 472 5.71 38.37 -20.33
CA ASP A 472 5.17 39.21 -21.41
C ASP A 472 5.86 40.59 -21.57
N GLY A 473 6.77 40.96 -20.65
CA GLY A 473 7.51 42.22 -20.65
C GLY A 473 6.64 43.44 -20.36
N ARG A 474 5.43 43.27 -19.83
CA ARG A 474 4.49 44.38 -19.55
C ARG A 474 4.44 44.78 -18.09
N THR A 475 4.85 43.92 -17.17
CA THR A 475 4.80 44.18 -15.73
C THR A 475 6.20 44.10 -15.13
N LEU A 476 6.60 45.13 -14.40
CA LEU A 476 7.84 45.17 -13.61
C LEU A 476 7.48 45.18 -12.13
N ALA A 477 8.04 44.24 -11.38
CA ALA A 477 7.89 44.17 -9.94
C ALA A 477 9.20 44.63 -9.28
N ALA A 478 9.10 45.54 -8.33
CA ALA A 478 10.23 46.05 -7.56
C ALA A 478 9.99 45.83 -6.06
N LEU A 479 10.88 45.09 -5.41
CA LEU A 479 10.80 44.79 -3.99
C LEU A 479 11.35 45.95 -3.18
N HIS A 480 10.46 46.70 -2.53
CA HIS A 480 10.78 47.86 -1.71
C HIS A 480 10.67 47.51 -0.21
N THR A 481 11.41 48.19 0.66
CA THR A 481 11.37 47.99 2.14
C THR A 481 9.95 47.99 2.72
N GLY A 482 9.04 48.76 2.12
CA GLY A 482 7.63 48.87 2.51
C GLY A 482 6.63 47.98 1.74
N GLY A 483 7.07 47.02 0.93
CA GLY A 483 6.21 46.13 0.12
C GLY A 483 6.64 46.03 -1.34
N ILE A 484 5.83 45.37 -2.17
CA ILE A 484 6.18 45.17 -3.58
C ILE A 484 5.46 46.22 -4.43
N ILE A 485 6.23 46.97 -5.23
CA ILE A 485 5.69 47.94 -6.19
C ILE A 485 5.51 47.23 -7.53
N LEU A 486 4.29 47.27 -8.07
CA LEU A 486 3.97 46.73 -9.40
C LEU A 486 3.80 47.89 -10.38
N LEU A 487 4.48 47.79 -11.53
CA LEU A 487 4.52 48.81 -12.56
C LEU A 487 4.09 48.21 -13.90
N ASP A 488 3.26 48.94 -14.64
CA ASP A 488 3.01 48.70 -16.06
C ASP A 488 4.12 49.37 -16.87
N ILE A 489 4.83 48.56 -17.64
CA ILE A 489 5.91 48.95 -18.54
C ILE A 489 5.56 48.65 -20.01
N THR A 490 4.28 48.44 -20.34
CA THR A 490 3.81 48.31 -21.72
C THR A 490 4.29 49.48 -22.59
N ASN A 491 4.39 50.67 -21.99
CA ASN A 491 5.19 51.78 -22.51
C ASN A 491 6.44 51.97 -21.63
N PRO A 492 7.60 51.41 -22.00
CA PRO A 492 8.79 51.42 -21.15
C PRO A 492 9.44 52.80 -21.02
N VAL A 493 9.05 53.77 -21.85
CA VAL A 493 9.52 55.17 -21.76
C VAL A 493 8.68 55.97 -20.75
N ALA A 494 7.47 55.52 -20.45
CA ALA A 494 6.55 56.16 -19.50
C ALA A 494 5.84 55.09 -18.63
N PRO A 495 6.59 54.41 -17.75
CA PRO A 495 6.04 53.38 -16.88
C PRO A 495 5.02 53.96 -15.88
N THR A 496 3.98 53.22 -15.56
CA THR A 496 2.93 53.66 -14.61
C THR A 496 2.80 52.69 -13.44
N GLN A 497 2.54 53.19 -12.24
CA GLN A 497 2.36 52.35 -11.06
C GLN A 497 0.96 51.74 -11.06
N LEU A 498 0.89 50.40 -11.00
CA LEU A 498 -0.36 49.64 -10.94
C LEU A 498 -0.86 49.49 -9.51
N ALA A 499 0.01 49.03 -8.61
CA ALA A 499 -0.33 48.74 -7.22
C ALA A 499 0.90 48.72 -6.32
N ILE A 500 0.65 48.74 -5.00
CA ILE A 500 1.65 48.40 -3.99
C ILE A 500 1.09 47.25 -3.15
N ALA A 501 1.67 46.06 -3.29
CA ALA A 501 1.28 44.89 -2.52
C ALA A 501 1.89 44.98 -1.11
N ARG A 502 1.02 45.04 -0.08
CA ARG A 502 1.39 45.10 1.34
C ARG A 502 0.52 44.16 2.15
N ARG A 503 1.09 43.57 3.20
CA ARG A 503 0.35 42.79 4.19
C ARG A 503 -0.16 43.73 5.30
N SER A 504 -1.32 43.41 5.86
CA SER A 504 -1.92 44.18 6.97
C SER A 504 -1.23 43.98 8.31
N VAL A 505 -0.37 42.95 8.44
CA VAL A 505 0.37 42.61 9.66
C VAL A 505 1.86 42.76 9.38
N GLU A 506 2.54 43.61 10.15
CA GLU A 506 4.01 43.75 10.11
C GLU A 506 4.66 42.52 10.77
N ILE A 507 5.33 41.70 9.98
CA ILE A 507 6.25 40.68 10.48
C ILE A 507 7.68 41.23 10.34
N PRO A 508 8.51 41.21 11.41
CA PRO A 508 9.87 41.75 11.37
C PRO A 508 10.78 40.90 10.46
N GLY A 509 11.40 41.54 9.47
CA GLY A 509 12.35 40.92 8.53
C GLY A 509 12.43 41.72 7.22
N SER A 510 13.63 41.84 6.63
CA SER A 510 13.79 42.45 5.31
C SER A 510 13.66 41.38 4.23
N ALA A 511 12.79 41.63 3.26
CA ALA A 511 12.74 40.90 2.01
C ALA A 511 13.94 41.31 1.12
N ASN A 512 14.58 40.34 0.46
CA ASN A 512 15.78 40.53 -0.35
C ASN A 512 15.65 39.99 -1.78
N GLN A 513 14.61 39.21 -2.09
CA GLN A 513 14.48 38.48 -3.35
C GLN A 513 13.06 38.47 -3.90
N LEU A 514 12.96 38.49 -5.23
CA LEU A 514 11.69 38.60 -5.94
C LEU A 514 11.71 37.81 -7.25
N ALA A 515 10.70 36.97 -7.48
CA ALA A 515 10.57 36.23 -8.72
C ALA A 515 9.11 36.07 -9.17
N PHE A 516 8.86 36.29 -10.46
CA PHE A 516 7.61 35.86 -11.08
C PHE A 516 7.60 34.33 -11.17
N GLY A 517 6.51 33.72 -10.72
CA GLY A 517 6.20 32.30 -10.94
C GLY A 517 5.04 32.14 -11.91
N LEU A 518 4.89 30.94 -12.48
CA LEU A 518 3.67 30.44 -13.16
C LEU A 518 2.95 31.49 -14.06
N ASP A 519 3.24 31.50 -15.36
CA ASP A 519 2.52 32.31 -16.38
C ASP A 519 2.33 33.81 -16.02
N ASP A 520 3.24 34.40 -15.24
CA ASP A 520 3.13 35.76 -14.66
C ASP A 520 1.94 35.99 -13.72
N ARG A 521 1.28 34.91 -13.27
CA ARG A 521 0.12 34.98 -12.36
C ARG A 521 0.51 35.06 -10.90
N TYR A 522 1.69 34.59 -10.54
CA TYR A 522 2.15 34.60 -9.16
C TYR A 522 3.47 35.35 -9.00
N LEU A 523 3.63 35.99 -7.86
CA LEU A 523 4.86 36.64 -7.46
C LEU A 523 5.31 36.08 -6.12
N VAL A 524 6.57 35.67 -6.04
CA VAL A 524 7.14 35.08 -4.83
C VAL A 524 8.23 35.99 -4.29
N THR A 525 8.20 36.23 -2.98
CA THR A 525 9.20 37.04 -2.27
C THR A 525 9.68 36.30 -1.04
N ASP A 526 10.93 36.50 -0.66
CA ASP A 526 11.43 36.09 0.66
C ASP A 526 11.08 37.17 1.69
N ARG A 527 10.76 36.80 2.93
CA ARG A 527 10.53 37.77 4.00
C ARG A 527 11.03 37.21 5.32
N GLY A 528 12.35 37.30 5.51
CA GLY A 528 13.03 36.83 6.72
C GLY A 528 13.04 35.31 6.85
N VAL A 529 12.07 34.75 7.57
CA VAL A 529 11.96 33.30 7.83
C VAL A 529 10.94 32.60 6.93
N SER A 530 10.14 33.36 6.17
CA SER A 530 9.12 32.78 5.29
C SER A 530 9.14 33.30 3.86
N GLY A 531 8.75 32.47 2.91
CA GLY A 531 8.41 32.90 1.55
C GLY A 531 6.94 33.30 1.45
N GLU A 532 6.63 34.42 0.81
CA GLU A 532 5.25 34.85 0.55
C GLU A 532 4.90 34.67 -0.92
N VAL A 533 3.70 34.17 -1.19
CA VAL A 533 3.17 34.02 -2.55
C VAL A 533 1.99 34.96 -2.74
N TRP A 534 2.07 35.78 -3.78
CA TRP A 534 1.06 36.76 -4.18
C TRP A 534 0.45 36.34 -5.51
N ASP A 535 -0.88 36.37 -5.61
CA ASP A 535 -1.61 36.25 -6.86
C ASP A 535 -1.74 37.63 -7.48
N ILE A 536 -1.14 37.77 -8.65
CA ILE A 536 -1.08 38.97 -9.46
C ILE A 536 -1.73 38.74 -10.83
N THR A 537 -2.63 37.76 -10.95
CA THR A 537 -3.47 37.56 -12.15
C THR A 537 -4.15 38.87 -12.57
N ARG A 538 -4.46 39.73 -11.59
CA ARG A 538 -4.78 41.15 -11.81
C ARG A 538 -3.72 42.02 -11.12
N PRO A 539 -2.68 42.50 -11.82
CA PRO A 539 -1.57 43.22 -11.18
C PRO A 539 -1.96 44.55 -10.51
N SER A 540 -3.09 45.14 -10.87
CA SER A 540 -3.68 46.30 -10.20
C SER A 540 -4.34 45.97 -8.86
N GLU A 541 -4.66 44.70 -8.61
CA GLU A 541 -5.29 44.19 -7.39
C GLU A 541 -4.54 42.95 -6.88
N PRO A 542 -3.25 43.09 -6.50
CA PRO A 542 -2.47 41.96 -6.00
C PRO A 542 -3.08 41.43 -4.71
N SER A 543 -3.21 40.12 -4.61
CA SER A 543 -3.78 39.46 -3.42
C SER A 543 -2.80 38.48 -2.82
N PHE A 544 -2.70 38.48 -1.49
CA PHE A 544 -1.88 37.52 -0.78
C PHE A 544 -2.55 36.14 -0.83
N VAL A 545 -1.81 35.11 -1.27
CA VAL A 545 -2.31 33.74 -1.34
C VAL A 545 -1.98 32.99 -0.07
N ASP A 546 -0.68 32.88 0.25
CA ASP A 546 -0.20 32.03 1.33
C ASP A 546 1.27 32.26 1.70
N GLY A 547 1.67 31.76 2.88
CA GLY A 547 3.07 31.58 3.27
C GLY A 547 3.57 30.23 2.77
N ALA A 548 4.61 30.21 1.94
CA ALA A 548 5.07 29.02 1.23
C ALA A 548 6.03 28.11 2.02
N THR A 549 6.47 28.51 3.22
CA THR A 549 7.61 27.85 3.89
C THR A 549 7.45 27.71 5.41
N ASP A 550 8.26 26.79 5.95
CA ASP A 550 8.47 26.52 7.37
C ASP A 550 9.12 27.74 8.08
N GLU A 551 8.54 28.19 9.20
CA GLU A 551 8.96 29.38 9.97
C GLU A 551 10.25 29.18 10.80
N ALA A 552 10.86 27.99 10.74
CA ALA A 552 11.90 27.61 11.71
C ALA A 552 13.28 28.28 11.53
N ARG A 553 13.64 28.78 10.34
CA ARG A 553 14.98 29.34 10.06
C ARG A 553 14.94 30.51 9.09
N GLN A 554 15.90 31.44 9.23
CA GLN A 554 16.05 32.55 8.29
C GLN A 554 16.40 32.02 6.90
N MET A 555 15.57 32.40 5.94
CA MET A 555 15.76 32.10 4.53
C MET A 555 16.90 32.97 4.00
N VAL A 556 17.81 32.33 3.31
CA VAL A 556 18.98 32.95 2.70
C VAL A 556 18.76 33.13 1.21
N HIS A 557 18.17 32.13 0.54
CA HIS A 557 17.86 32.18 -0.90
C HIS A 557 16.50 31.58 -1.26
N LEU A 558 15.96 32.07 -2.37
CA LEU A 558 14.68 31.78 -2.99
C LEU A 558 14.91 31.71 -4.50
N GLY A 559 14.46 30.62 -5.11
CA GLY A 559 14.48 30.47 -6.58
C GLY A 559 13.14 29.95 -7.05
N ALA A 560 12.48 30.64 -7.97
CA ALA A 560 11.25 30.16 -8.59
C ALA A 560 11.55 29.57 -9.97
N SER A 561 10.91 28.45 -10.31
CA SER A 561 10.95 27.91 -11.66
C SER A 561 10.01 28.72 -12.58
N PRO A 562 10.48 29.19 -13.76
CA PRO A 562 9.64 29.98 -14.68
C PRO A 562 8.49 29.21 -15.33
N HIS A 563 8.59 27.88 -15.43
CA HIS A 563 7.66 27.05 -16.21
C HIS A 563 7.02 25.91 -15.42
N LEU A 564 7.70 25.38 -14.40
CA LEU A 564 7.12 24.45 -13.45
C LEU A 564 6.66 25.18 -12.18
N PRO A 565 5.61 24.67 -11.50
CA PRO A 565 5.08 25.28 -10.29
C PRO A 565 5.99 24.95 -9.09
N PHE A 566 7.31 25.12 -9.20
CA PHE A 566 8.25 24.82 -8.13
C PHE A 566 8.97 26.06 -7.62
N LEU A 567 9.20 26.08 -6.31
CA LEU A 567 9.95 27.07 -5.57
C LEU A 567 11.03 26.34 -4.78
N VAL A 568 12.27 26.80 -4.84
CA VAL A 568 13.36 26.35 -3.98
C VAL A 568 13.63 27.40 -2.94
N THR A 569 13.78 26.96 -1.71
CA THR A 569 14.16 27.82 -0.59
C THR A 569 15.39 27.21 0.08
N VAL A 570 16.35 28.06 0.37
CA VAL A 570 17.55 27.72 1.11
C VAL A 570 17.51 28.50 2.41
N ASP A 571 17.19 27.80 3.50
CA ASP A 571 17.58 28.25 4.83
C ASP A 571 19.02 27.77 5.06
N GLY A 572 19.81 28.39 5.94
CA GLY A 572 21.25 28.04 6.14
C GLY A 572 21.55 26.59 6.59
N SER A 573 20.63 25.65 6.41
CA SER A 573 20.84 24.21 6.49
C SER A 573 21.59 23.66 5.27
N PRO A 574 22.17 22.45 5.36
CA PRO A 574 22.85 21.80 4.25
C PRO A 574 21.85 21.19 3.23
N ARG A 575 20.63 21.74 3.09
CA ARG A 575 19.59 21.24 2.19
C ARG A 575 18.72 22.35 1.62
N ALA A 576 18.45 22.27 0.32
CA ALA A 576 17.50 23.09 -0.39
C ALA A 576 16.13 22.42 -0.26
N LYS A 577 15.13 23.14 0.23
CA LYS A 577 13.74 22.66 0.26
C LYS A 577 13.07 23.03 -1.06
N LEU A 578 12.39 22.07 -1.66
CA LEU A 578 11.58 22.25 -2.86
C LEU A 578 10.11 22.30 -2.47
N TRP A 579 9.38 23.26 -3.01
CA TRP A 579 7.96 23.50 -2.76
C TRP A 579 7.20 23.57 -4.07
N ARG A 580 5.98 23.07 -4.09
CA ARG A 580 5.04 23.18 -5.20
C ARG A 580 4.12 24.36 -4.95
N LEU A 581 4.06 25.29 -5.89
CA LEU A 581 3.19 26.47 -5.83
C LEU A 581 1.71 26.10 -5.96
N THR A 582 1.38 24.98 -6.62
CA THR A 582 0.02 24.44 -6.74
C THR A 582 -0.18 23.20 -5.85
N SER A 583 -1.34 23.09 -5.22
CA SER A 583 -1.71 21.89 -4.46
C SER A 583 -2.20 20.80 -5.43
N LEU A 584 -1.81 19.53 -5.20
CA LEU A 584 -2.35 18.41 -5.98
C LEU A 584 -3.83 18.17 -5.69
N SER A 585 -4.35 18.65 -4.55
CA SER A 585 -5.80 18.63 -4.27
C SER A 585 -6.62 19.60 -5.13
N ARG A 586 -5.97 20.47 -5.91
CA ARG A 586 -6.60 21.40 -6.86
C ARG A 586 -5.91 21.29 -8.22
N PRO A 587 -6.09 20.17 -8.95
CA PRO A 587 -5.50 20.01 -10.27
C PRO A 587 -6.03 21.08 -11.22
N ALA A 588 -5.16 21.52 -12.14
CA ALA A 588 -5.50 22.46 -13.20
C ALA A 588 -5.54 21.73 -14.55
N PRO A 589 -6.41 22.15 -15.48
CA PRO A 589 -6.42 21.59 -16.82
C PRO A 589 -5.12 21.93 -17.56
N VAL A 590 -4.55 20.97 -18.27
CA VAL A 590 -3.30 21.14 -19.03
C VAL A 590 -3.55 21.36 -20.52
N ALA A 591 -4.67 20.88 -21.06
CA ALA A 591 -5.08 21.10 -22.44
C ALA A 591 -6.58 20.90 -22.64
N ILE A 592 -7.08 21.29 -23.81
CA ILE A 592 -8.43 20.98 -24.30
C ILE A 592 -8.29 20.24 -25.64
N VAL A 593 -9.02 19.13 -25.79
CA VAL A 593 -9.05 18.28 -26.98
C VAL A 593 -10.40 18.51 -27.69
N PRO A 594 -10.44 19.31 -28.77
CA PRO A 594 -11.66 19.55 -29.52
C PRO A 594 -11.94 18.43 -30.53
N GLY A 595 -13.23 18.10 -30.74
CA GLY A 595 -13.67 17.38 -31.94
C GLY A 595 -13.56 18.28 -33.19
N ARG A 596 -13.68 17.71 -34.40
CA ARG A 596 -13.60 18.47 -35.67
C ARG A 596 -14.66 19.58 -35.79
N ASP A 597 -15.85 19.33 -35.26
CA ASP A 597 -16.98 20.25 -35.11
C ASP A 597 -16.98 20.96 -33.74
N GLY A 598 -15.88 20.83 -32.99
CA GLY A 598 -15.72 21.35 -31.63
C GLY A 598 -16.29 20.45 -30.55
N ARG A 599 -16.89 19.28 -30.86
CA ARG A 599 -17.59 18.46 -29.86
C ARG A 599 -17.29 16.96 -29.97
N THR A 600 -17.14 16.34 -28.80
CA THR A 600 -16.79 14.94 -28.59
C THR A 600 -17.85 14.28 -27.72
N THR A 601 -18.26 13.06 -28.09
CA THR A 601 -19.34 12.31 -27.40
C THR A 601 -18.80 11.26 -26.42
N SER A 602 -17.67 10.64 -26.77
CA SER A 602 -17.03 9.60 -25.97
C SER A 602 -15.52 9.56 -26.20
N ALA A 603 -14.79 9.09 -25.19
CA ALA A 603 -13.34 8.98 -25.18
C ALA A 603 -12.94 7.68 -24.44
N ALA A 604 -11.90 7.03 -24.93
CA ALA A 604 -11.34 5.82 -24.32
C ALA A 604 -9.84 5.79 -24.54
N PHE A 605 -9.10 5.43 -23.50
CA PHE A 605 -7.68 5.15 -23.62
C PHE A 605 -7.45 3.71 -24.07
N SER A 606 -6.52 3.56 -24.99
CA SER A 606 -5.89 2.28 -25.28
C SER A 606 -4.86 1.92 -24.17
N PRO A 607 -4.59 0.63 -23.92
CA PRO A 607 -3.64 0.20 -22.89
C PRO A 607 -2.22 0.77 -23.04
N ASP A 608 -1.82 1.14 -24.25
CA ASP A 608 -0.56 1.79 -24.64
C ASP A 608 -0.70 3.33 -24.72
N ALA A 609 -1.55 3.90 -23.86
CA ALA A 609 -1.74 5.33 -23.59
C ALA A 609 -2.15 6.21 -24.79
N GLY A 610 -2.53 5.65 -25.93
CA GLY A 610 -3.15 6.40 -27.03
C GLY A 610 -4.61 6.69 -26.73
N LEU A 611 -5.04 7.94 -26.93
CA LEU A 611 -6.43 8.32 -26.72
C LEU A 611 -7.19 8.14 -28.03
N THR A 612 -8.34 7.47 -27.99
CA THR A 612 -9.30 7.45 -29.09
C THR A 612 -10.54 8.21 -28.66
N THR A 613 -11.07 9.06 -29.55
CA THR A 613 -12.30 9.80 -29.31
C THR A 613 -13.28 9.66 -30.47
N VAL A 614 -14.56 9.85 -30.18
CA VAL A 614 -15.63 9.88 -31.19
C VAL A 614 -16.31 11.25 -31.15
N SER A 615 -16.27 11.97 -32.27
CA SER A 615 -16.93 13.29 -32.39
C SER A 615 -18.45 13.18 -32.47
N SER A 616 -19.19 14.27 -32.30
CA SER A 616 -20.65 14.28 -32.54
C SER A 616 -21.02 14.00 -33.99
N ALA A 617 -20.19 14.42 -34.94
CA ALA A 617 -20.31 14.04 -36.35
C ALA A 617 -19.98 12.56 -36.60
N GLY A 618 -19.54 11.81 -35.59
CA GLY A 618 -19.25 10.40 -35.67
C GLY A 618 -17.91 10.08 -36.36
N GLU A 619 -16.97 11.02 -36.41
CA GLU A 619 -15.58 10.74 -36.78
C GLU A 619 -14.88 10.04 -35.63
N VAL A 620 -14.05 9.03 -35.94
CA VAL A 620 -13.13 8.43 -34.98
C VAL A 620 -11.79 9.14 -35.10
N LEU A 621 -11.32 9.73 -34.00
CA LEU A 621 -10.06 10.46 -33.91
C LEU A 621 -9.10 9.71 -32.99
N VAL A 622 -7.86 9.56 -33.43
CA VAL A 622 -6.77 8.94 -32.65
C VAL A 622 -5.74 10.00 -32.33
N TRP A 623 -5.43 10.11 -31.04
CA TRP A 623 -4.58 11.13 -30.47
C TRP A 623 -3.32 10.52 -29.85
N GLU A 624 -2.20 11.20 -30.05
CA GLU A 624 -0.98 10.98 -29.30
C GLU A 624 -0.99 11.85 -28.03
N MET A 625 -0.82 11.20 -26.88
CA MET A 625 -0.87 11.82 -25.55
C MET A 625 0.47 11.70 -24.80
N SER A 626 1.57 11.59 -25.56
CA SER A 626 2.93 11.52 -25.02
C SER A 626 3.29 12.78 -24.20
N ASP A 627 2.74 13.94 -24.59
CA ASP A 627 2.74 15.18 -23.82
C ASP A 627 1.28 15.65 -23.62
N PRO A 628 0.70 15.54 -22.42
CA PRO A 628 -0.70 15.90 -22.17
C PRO A 628 -0.97 17.41 -22.31
N ALA A 629 0.06 18.27 -22.27
CA ALA A 629 -0.08 19.70 -22.53
C ALA A 629 -0.19 20.02 -24.04
N HIS A 630 0.26 19.11 -24.90
CA HIS A 630 0.26 19.29 -26.36
C HIS A 630 -0.31 18.04 -27.07
N PRO A 631 -1.63 17.75 -26.93
CA PRO A 631 -2.26 16.60 -27.57
C PRO A 631 -2.27 16.75 -29.10
N VAL A 632 -1.84 15.71 -29.82
CA VAL A 632 -1.73 15.74 -31.30
C VAL A 632 -2.65 14.70 -31.92
N VAL A 633 -3.43 15.09 -32.93
CA VAL A 633 -4.21 14.13 -33.75
C VAL A 633 -3.27 13.43 -34.73
N ILE A 634 -3.14 12.11 -34.61
CA ILE A 634 -2.26 11.30 -35.46
C ILE A 634 -3.02 10.44 -36.48
N GLY A 635 -4.30 10.15 -36.25
CA GLY A 635 -5.13 9.34 -37.14
C GLY A 635 -6.59 9.76 -37.10
N ARG A 636 -7.27 9.57 -38.24
CA ARG A 636 -8.67 9.97 -38.41
C ARG A 636 -9.40 8.97 -39.29
N ALA A 637 -10.65 8.67 -38.95
CA ALA A 637 -11.58 7.96 -39.82
C ALA A 637 -12.92 8.70 -39.94
N PRO A 638 -13.41 8.93 -41.17
CA PRO A 638 -14.67 9.61 -41.42
C PRO A 638 -15.86 8.78 -40.91
N PRO A 639 -17.02 9.42 -40.64
CA PRO A 639 -18.22 8.70 -40.27
C PRO A 639 -18.68 7.78 -41.41
N THR A 640 -19.20 6.62 -41.05
CA THR A 640 -19.82 5.70 -41.99
C THR A 640 -21.13 6.32 -42.52
N GLN A 641 -21.40 6.17 -43.83
CA GLN A 641 -22.56 6.81 -44.47
C GLN A 641 -23.92 6.33 -43.94
N ARG A 642 -23.96 5.16 -43.27
CA ARG A 642 -25.20 4.51 -42.81
C ARG A 642 -25.87 5.19 -41.60
N HIS A 643 -25.10 5.88 -40.74
CA HIS A 643 -25.58 6.28 -39.40
C HIS A 643 -25.23 7.74 -39.08
N ARG A 644 -25.54 8.65 -40.00
CA ARG A 644 -25.25 10.10 -39.90
C ARG A 644 -26.09 10.86 -38.86
N SER A 645 -27.12 10.26 -38.27
CA SER A 645 -27.99 10.93 -37.30
C SER A 645 -28.28 10.03 -36.11
N GLU A 646 -27.42 10.05 -35.09
CA GLU A 646 -27.79 9.76 -33.70
C GLU A 646 -26.62 10.07 -32.75
N THR A 647 -26.93 10.83 -31.69
CA THR A 647 -26.00 11.68 -30.93
C THR A 647 -25.33 11.03 -29.71
N SER A 648 -25.60 9.76 -29.41
CA SER A 648 -24.99 9.07 -28.26
C SER A 648 -24.12 7.90 -28.72
N SER A 649 -22.80 8.05 -28.56
CA SER A 649 -21.84 6.99 -28.89
C SER A 649 -21.17 6.44 -27.63
N ARG A 650 -20.86 5.13 -27.63
CA ARG A 650 -20.05 4.48 -26.58
C ARG A 650 -18.77 3.96 -27.20
N LEU A 651 -17.65 4.19 -26.53
CA LEU A 651 -16.34 3.78 -27.02
C LEU A 651 -15.70 2.80 -26.03
N PHE A 652 -15.25 1.66 -26.55
CA PHE A 652 -14.51 0.66 -25.79
C PHE A 652 -13.21 0.33 -26.52
N SER A 653 -12.08 0.43 -25.83
CA SER A 653 -10.77 0.06 -26.37
C SER A 653 -10.28 -1.23 -25.72
N GLY A 654 -9.85 -2.19 -26.53
CA GLY A 654 -9.22 -3.43 -26.08
C GLY A 654 -7.69 -3.36 -26.15
N LYS A 655 -7.04 -4.43 -25.68
CA LYS A 655 -5.65 -4.73 -26.01
C LYS A 655 -5.56 -5.18 -27.47
N ASP A 656 -4.44 -4.93 -28.14
CA ASP A 656 -4.18 -5.24 -29.56
C ASP A 656 -4.79 -4.28 -30.60
N GLY A 657 -5.12 -3.04 -30.20
CA GLY A 657 -5.52 -1.98 -31.13
C GLY A 657 -6.96 -2.10 -31.67
N ILE A 658 -7.76 -3.06 -31.19
CA ILE A 658 -9.17 -3.17 -31.57
C ILE A 658 -10.01 -2.22 -30.72
N VAL A 659 -10.86 -1.44 -31.39
CA VAL A 659 -11.81 -0.50 -30.78
C VAL A 659 -13.23 -0.83 -31.23
N ALA A 660 -14.15 -0.89 -30.26
CA ALA A 660 -15.57 -1.04 -30.50
C ALA A 660 -16.27 0.30 -30.28
N VAL A 661 -16.97 0.77 -31.30
CA VAL A 661 -17.76 2.00 -31.30
C VAL A 661 -19.23 1.62 -31.40
N GLY A 662 -20.00 1.90 -30.36
CA GLY A 662 -21.46 1.86 -30.44
C GLY A 662 -21.98 3.18 -30.97
N ARG A 663 -22.73 3.18 -32.08
CA ARG A 663 -23.45 4.38 -32.56
C ARG A 663 -24.93 4.24 -32.24
N GLY A 664 -25.43 5.13 -31.39
CA GLY A 664 -26.79 5.07 -30.90
C GLY A 664 -27.06 3.80 -30.09
N GLN A 665 -28.32 3.38 -30.05
CA GLN A 665 -28.74 2.18 -29.32
C GLN A 665 -28.71 0.90 -30.17
N ASP A 666 -28.52 1.01 -31.49
CA ASP A 666 -28.82 -0.05 -32.44
C ASP A 666 -27.65 -0.41 -33.39
N SER A 667 -26.39 -0.06 -33.08
CA SER A 667 -25.26 -0.53 -33.90
C SER A 667 -23.92 -0.63 -33.17
N THR A 668 -23.07 -1.53 -33.65
CA THR A 668 -21.68 -1.74 -33.22
C THR A 668 -20.76 -1.68 -34.44
N GLU A 669 -19.75 -0.83 -34.42
CA GLU A 669 -18.65 -0.79 -35.39
C GLU A 669 -17.35 -1.24 -34.74
N LEU A 670 -16.60 -2.09 -35.42
CA LEU A 670 -15.28 -2.54 -35.00
C LEU A 670 -14.21 -1.90 -35.86
N TRP A 671 -13.18 -1.37 -35.21
CA TRP A 671 -12.06 -0.66 -35.82
C TRP A 671 -10.74 -1.29 -35.41
N ASP A 672 -9.84 -1.43 -36.38
CA ASP A 672 -8.44 -1.81 -36.21
C ASP A 672 -7.58 -0.54 -36.16
N LEU A 673 -6.88 -0.34 -35.05
CA LEU A 673 -5.93 0.74 -34.80
C LEU A 673 -4.49 0.24 -34.68
N SER A 674 -4.17 -0.95 -35.21
CA SER A 674 -2.79 -1.47 -35.27
C SER A 674 -1.84 -0.49 -35.95
N ASP A 675 -2.33 0.20 -37.00
CA ASP A 675 -1.74 1.45 -37.50
C ASP A 675 -2.61 2.63 -37.04
N ARG A 676 -2.22 3.27 -35.94
CA ARG A 676 -2.93 4.41 -35.36
C ARG A 676 -3.08 5.60 -36.31
N ARG A 677 -2.20 5.74 -37.32
CA ARG A 677 -2.29 6.81 -38.32
C ARG A 677 -3.34 6.52 -39.39
N ARG A 678 -3.73 5.25 -39.55
CA ARG A 678 -4.69 4.79 -40.54
C ARG A 678 -5.72 3.85 -39.92
N PRO A 679 -6.64 4.37 -39.08
CA PRO A 679 -7.72 3.58 -38.51
C PRO A 679 -8.56 2.90 -39.61
N ARG A 680 -8.80 1.60 -39.47
CA ARG A 680 -9.54 0.81 -40.46
C ARG A 680 -10.77 0.15 -39.87
N GLN A 681 -11.94 0.32 -40.50
CA GLN A 681 -13.13 -0.43 -40.10
C GLN A 681 -13.00 -1.90 -40.49
N MET A 682 -13.26 -2.80 -39.53
CA MET A 682 -13.22 -4.25 -39.72
C MET A 682 -14.60 -4.83 -39.98
N ALA A 683 -15.59 -4.42 -39.19
CA ALA A 683 -16.95 -4.94 -39.22
C ALA A 683 -17.96 -3.91 -38.70
N GLY A 684 -19.23 -4.10 -39.05
CA GLY A 684 -20.37 -3.34 -38.52
C GLY A 684 -21.57 -4.26 -38.35
N VAL A 685 -22.23 -4.20 -37.19
CA VAL A 685 -23.41 -5.00 -36.87
C VAL A 685 -24.55 -4.10 -36.41
N ASP A 686 -25.68 -4.23 -37.08
CA ASP A 686 -26.91 -3.49 -36.78
C ASP A 686 -27.77 -4.25 -35.75
N GLY A 687 -28.59 -3.52 -34.99
CA GLY A 687 -29.48 -4.03 -33.94
C GLY A 687 -28.80 -4.42 -32.62
N LYS A 688 -27.47 -4.23 -32.50
CA LYS A 688 -26.70 -4.65 -31.32
C LYS A 688 -25.72 -3.55 -30.89
N SER A 689 -25.70 -3.24 -29.61
CA SER A 689 -24.85 -2.19 -29.03
C SER A 689 -23.77 -2.81 -28.13
N PRO A 690 -22.51 -2.34 -28.17
CA PRO A 690 -21.47 -2.85 -27.28
C PRO A 690 -21.69 -2.32 -25.86
N VAL A 691 -21.48 -3.18 -24.87
CA VAL A 691 -21.65 -2.84 -23.44
C VAL A 691 -20.40 -3.09 -22.59
N ALA A 692 -19.54 -4.03 -22.99
CA ALA A 692 -18.25 -4.26 -22.34
C ALA A 692 -17.27 -4.92 -23.31
N ILE A 693 -15.97 -4.63 -23.16
CA ILE A 693 -14.88 -5.35 -23.82
C ILE A 693 -13.96 -5.93 -22.75
N GLY A 694 -13.48 -7.16 -22.96
CA GLY A 694 -12.48 -7.76 -22.08
C GLY A 694 -11.13 -7.05 -22.21
N SER A 695 -10.35 -7.03 -21.12
CA SER A 695 -9.00 -6.44 -21.07
C SER A 695 -8.05 -6.98 -22.14
N SER A 696 -8.26 -8.24 -22.58
CA SER A 696 -7.50 -8.87 -23.67
C SER A 696 -7.88 -8.36 -25.06
N GLY A 697 -8.96 -7.60 -25.23
CA GLY A 697 -9.48 -7.19 -26.53
C GLY A 697 -10.13 -8.31 -27.36
N ARG A 698 -10.21 -9.54 -26.82
CA ARG A 698 -10.68 -10.73 -27.56
C ARG A 698 -12.14 -11.10 -27.32
N LEU A 699 -12.76 -10.53 -26.29
CA LEU A 699 -14.14 -10.82 -25.93
C LEU A 699 -14.92 -9.51 -25.89
N LEU A 700 -16.06 -9.46 -26.58
CA LEU A 700 -16.97 -8.32 -26.58
C LEU A 700 -18.34 -8.78 -26.10
N ALA A 701 -18.91 -8.07 -25.13
CA ALA A 701 -20.31 -8.22 -24.76
C ALA A 701 -21.14 -7.19 -25.53
N VAL A 702 -22.13 -7.66 -26.27
CA VAL A 702 -23.08 -6.83 -27.01
C VAL A 702 -24.50 -7.14 -26.55
N THR A 703 -25.39 -6.15 -26.55
CA THR A 703 -26.79 -6.35 -26.17
C THR A 703 -27.73 -5.97 -27.31
N ASP A 704 -28.81 -6.74 -27.44
CA ASP A 704 -30.00 -6.38 -28.20
C ASP A 704 -31.06 -5.93 -27.20
N ARG A 705 -31.24 -4.61 -27.08
CA ARG A 705 -32.16 -4.00 -26.11
C ARG A 705 -33.61 -4.41 -26.37
N ARG A 706 -33.99 -4.66 -27.63
CA ARG A 706 -35.36 -5.04 -28.00
C ARG A 706 -35.68 -6.46 -27.55
N LYS A 707 -34.66 -7.33 -27.52
CA LYS A 707 -34.80 -8.75 -27.13
C LYS A 707 -34.43 -9.04 -25.68
N ARG A 708 -33.85 -8.07 -24.95
CA ARG A 708 -33.31 -8.27 -23.59
C ARG A 708 -32.33 -9.44 -23.55
N THR A 709 -31.46 -9.51 -24.55
CA THR A 709 -30.40 -10.52 -24.64
C THR A 709 -29.03 -9.86 -24.66
N LEU A 710 -28.03 -10.60 -24.23
CA LEU A 710 -26.62 -10.23 -24.27
C LEU A 710 -25.89 -11.37 -24.93
N GLU A 711 -25.07 -11.05 -25.92
CA GLU A 711 -24.24 -12.03 -26.59
C GLU A 711 -22.78 -11.74 -26.29
N LEU A 712 -22.02 -12.82 -26.11
CA LEU A 712 -20.57 -12.78 -26.02
C LEU A 712 -19.99 -13.09 -27.39
N TRP A 713 -19.15 -12.22 -27.92
CA TRP A 713 -18.52 -12.34 -29.23
C TRP A 713 -17.01 -12.51 -29.14
N GLN A 714 -16.45 -13.36 -30.00
CA GLN A 714 -15.01 -13.60 -30.07
C GLN A 714 -14.31 -12.73 -31.13
N LEU A 715 -13.73 -11.62 -30.71
CA LEU A 715 -12.98 -10.72 -31.60
C LEU A 715 -11.69 -11.36 -32.15
N PRO A 716 -11.24 -10.98 -33.38
CA PRO A 716 -11.81 -9.93 -34.23
C PRO A 716 -13.05 -10.37 -35.04
N ALA A 717 -13.39 -11.65 -35.06
CA ALA A 717 -14.58 -12.12 -35.74
C ALA A 717 -15.84 -11.71 -34.94
N THR A 718 -16.91 -11.26 -35.57
CA THR A 718 -18.19 -10.99 -34.87
C THR A 718 -18.96 -12.30 -34.65
N THR A 719 -18.27 -13.34 -34.18
CA THR A 719 -18.84 -14.69 -34.02
C THR A 719 -19.47 -14.79 -32.63
N PRO A 720 -20.78 -15.03 -32.52
CA PRO A 720 -21.43 -15.23 -31.23
C PRO A 720 -20.98 -16.56 -30.62
N LEU A 721 -20.50 -16.51 -29.38
CA LEU A 721 -20.09 -17.68 -28.59
C LEU A 721 -21.24 -18.22 -27.75
N ALA A 722 -21.96 -17.33 -27.08
CA ALA A 722 -23.08 -17.66 -26.21
C ALA A 722 -24.04 -16.48 -26.09
N GLY A 723 -25.33 -16.80 -25.89
CA GLY A 723 -26.36 -15.85 -25.49
C GLY A 723 -26.66 -16.01 -24.00
N LEU A 724 -26.77 -14.89 -23.30
CA LEU A 724 -27.29 -14.81 -21.94
C LEU A 724 -28.68 -14.15 -22.00
N ASP A 725 -29.60 -14.69 -21.22
CA ASP A 725 -30.98 -14.26 -21.10
C ASP A 725 -31.50 -14.45 -19.65
N GLY A 726 -32.74 -14.03 -19.39
CA GLY A 726 -33.43 -14.29 -18.13
C GLY A 726 -33.35 -13.19 -17.05
N TRP A 727 -32.74 -12.04 -17.33
CA TRP A 727 -32.92 -10.83 -16.50
C TRP A 727 -34.27 -10.16 -16.80
N GLN A 728 -34.84 -9.51 -15.78
CA GLN A 728 -36.23 -9.01 -15.83
C GLN A 728 -36.29 -7.57 -16.38
N GLY A 729 -35.27 -6.76 -16.07
CA GLY A 729 -35.19 -5.37 -16.47
C GLY A 729 -34.52 -5.15 -17.84
N GLU A 730 -34.30 -3.88 -18.17
CA GLU A 730 -33.44 -3.50 -19.29
C GLU A 730 -31.98 -3.45 -18.81
N LEU A 731 -31.06 -4.07 -19.56
CA LEU A 731 -29.63 -4.02 -19.22
C LEU A 731 -29.11 -2.58 -19.30
N ARG A 732 -28.59 -2.06 -18.17
CA ARG A 732 -28.06 -0.69 -18.07
C ARG A 732 -26.56 -0.64 -18.31
N SER A 733 -25.83 -1.55 -17.70
CA SER A 733 -24.37 -1.61 -17.76
C SER A 733 -23.90 -3.05 -17.60
N ALA A 734 -22.75 -3.34 -18.19
CA ALA A 734 -22.07 -4.62 -18.05
C ALA A 734 -20.57 -4.37 -17.90
N ALA A 735 -19.88 -5.24 -17.17
CA ALA A 735 -18.44 -5.21 -17.06
C ALA A 735 -17.87 -6.63 -17.10
N ILE A 736 -16.74 -6.79 -17.79
CA ILE A 736 -15.96 -8.02 -17.79
C ILE A 736 -14.79 -7.81 -16.81
N SER A 737 -14.53 -8.79 -15.94
CA SER A 737 -13.43 -8.70 -14.99
C SER A 737 -12.07 -8.63 -15.72
N PRO A 738 -11.05 -8.02 -15.11
CA PRO A 738 -9.74 -7.85 -15.74
C PRO A 738 -9.07 -9.17 -16.14
N ASN A 739 -9.34 -10.26 -15.42
CA ASN A 739 -8.87 -11.61 -15.76
C ASN A 739 -9.74 -12.34 -16.82
N GLY A 740 -10.83 -11.71 -17.29
CA GLY A 740 -11.74 -12.25 -18.31
C GLY A 740 -12.63 -13.40 -17.83
N ARG A 741 -12.69 -13.69 -16.52
CA ARG A 741 -13.40 -14.85 -15.97
C ARG A 741 -14.80 -14.56 -15.45
N LEU A 742 -15.10 -13.31 -15.11
CA LEU A 742 -16.40 -12.90 -14.58
C LEU A 742 -17.04 -11.85 -15.49
N LEU A 743 -18.36 -11.90 -15.58
CA LEU A 743 -19.20 -10.88 -16.21
C LEU A 743 -20.21 -10.41 -15.15
N ALA A 744 -20.23 -9.12 -14.89
CA ALA A 744 -21.23 -8.48 -14.04
C ALA A 744 -22.22 -7.71 -14.89
N LEU A 745 -23.50 -7.90 -14.61
CA LEU A 745 -24.62 -7.26 -15.30
C LEU A 745 -25.43 -6.44 -14.31
N LEU A 746 -25.79 -5.23 -14.69
CA LEU A 746 -26.68 -4.34 -13.93
C LEU A 746 -27.92 -4.04 -14.77
N ASP A 747 -29.10 -4.41 -14.28
CA ASP A 747 -30.39 -4.15 -14.95
C ASP A 747 -31.15 -2.95 -14.34
N SER A 748 -32.21 -2.52 -15.04
CA SER A 748 -33.10 -1.43 -14.59
C SER A 748 -33.91 -1.76 -13.33
N ASP A 749 -34.01 -3.04 -12.98
CA ASP A 749 -34.79 -3.53 -11.85
C ASP A 749 -33.92 -3.64 -10.59
N ARG A 750 -32.70 -3.10 -10.66
CA ARG A 750 -31.70 -3.02 -9.58
C ARG A 750 -31.15 -4.39 -9.20
N THR A 751 -31.04 -5.29 -10.18
CA THR A 751 -30.40 -6.58 -10.01
C THR A 751 -28.97 -6.51 -10.51
N VAL A 752 -28.04 -6.94 -9.65
CA VAL A 752 -26.68 -7.29 -10.04
C VAL A 752 -26.61 -8.80 -10.25
N GLU A 753 -26.33 -9.23 -11.48
CA GLU A 753 -26.07 -10.64 -11.79
C GLU A 753 -24.58 -10.84 -12.07
N ILE A 754 -23.99 -11.87 -11.45
CA ILE A 754 -22.60 -12.26 -11.67
C ILE A 754 -22.58 -13.60 -12.37
N TRP A 755 -21.82 -13.66 -13.46
CA TRP A 755 -21.68 -14.82 -14.33
C TRP A 755 -20.21 -15.24 -14.41
N ASP A 756 -19.98 -16.55 -14.34
CA ASP A 756 -18.72 -17.17 -14.72
C ASP A 756 -18.67 -17.30 -16.24
N ILE A 757 -17.66 -16.68 -16.83
CA ILE A 757 -17.38 -16.69 -18.26
C ILE A 757 -15.96 -17.22 -18.54
N ALA A 758 -15.35 -17.95 -17.59
CA ALA A 758 -14.06 -18.58 -17.80
C ALA A 758 -14.06 -19.50 -19.04
N ASP A 759 -15.20 -20.13 -19.33
CA ASP A 759 -15.54 -20.63 -20.66
C ASP A 759 -16.68 -19.78 -21.25
N ALA A 760 -16.33 -18.87 -22.15
CA ALA A 760 -17.29 -17.96 -22.78
C ALA A 760 -18.32 -18.66 -23.69
N HIS A 761 -18.12 -19.94 -24.05
CA HIS A 761 -19.13 -20.73 -24.78
C HIS A 761 -20.21 -21.28 -23.85
N ARG A 762 -19.95 -21.35 -22.54
CA ARG A 762 -20.84 -21.93 -21.53
C ARG A 762 -20.91 -21.03 -20.29
N PRO A 763 -21.42 -19.80 -20.43
CA PRO A 763 -21.54 -18.88 -19.30
C PRO A 763 -22.48 -19.46 -18.23
N ARG A 764 -22.10 -19.32 -16.95
CA ARG A 764 -22.89 -19.82 -15.82
C ARG A 764 -23.17 -18.72 -14.80
N ARG A 765 -24.45 -18.48 -14.48
CA ARG A 765 -24.82 -17.55 -13.42
C ARG A 765 -24.34 -18.08 -12.06
N LEU A 766 -23.56 -17.26 -11.36
CA LEU A 766 -23.03 -17.54 -10.02
C LEU A 766 -23.90 -16.96 -8.92
N ALA A 767 -24.32 -15.71 -9.10
CA ALA A 767 -25.07 -14.97 -8.10
C ALA A 767 -26.07 -14.03 -8.76
N LYS A 768 -27.16 -13.78 -8.03
CA LYS A 768 -28.16 -12.75 -8.33
C LYS A 768 -28.44 -12.02 -7.03
N VAL A 769 -28.09 -10.74 -6.98
CA VAL A 769 -28.21 -9.94 -5.77
C VAL A 769 -29.06 -8.72 -6.08
N GLN A 770 -30.03 -8.45 -5.20
CA GLN A 770 -30.83 -7.23 -5.29
C GLN A 770 -30.04 -6.09 -4.66
N GLU A 771 -29.79 -5.05 -5.45
CA GLU A 771 -29.22 -3.82 -4.94
C GLU A 771 -30.26 -3.06 -4.12
N THR A 772 -29.84 -2.53 -2.97
CA THR A 772 -30.72 -1.83 -2.00
C THR A 772 -30.93 -0.36 -2.36
N THR A 773 -30.37 0.08 -3.49
CA THR A 773 -30.24 1.46 -3.93
C THR A 773 -30.82 1.62 -5.34
N GLY A 774 -31.65 2.64 -5.54
CA GLY A 774 -32.45 2.84 -6.76
C GLY A 774 -31.89 3.93 -7.67
N GLY A 775 -32.26 3.86 -8.96
CA GLY A 775 -31.99 4.92 -9.92
C GLY A 775 -32.35 4.54 -11.36
N ARG A 776 -32.79 5.51 -12.17
CA ARG A 776 -33.03 5.29 -13.61
C ARG A 776 -31.76 4.97 -14.41
N ARG A 777 -30.58 5.30 -13.87
CA ARG A 777 -29.26 5.15 -14.52
C ARG A 777 -28.25 4.60 -13.52
N GLY A 778 -27.34 3.76 -14.02
CA GLY A 778 -26.22 3.26 -13.24
C GLY A 778 -25.12 2.63 -14.09
N GLN A 779 -23.93 2.54 -13.50
CA GLN A 779 -22.75 1.88 -14.07
C GLN A 779 -22.30 0.75 -13.14
N ILE A 780 -21.63 -0.23 -13.73
CA ILE A 780 -20.98 -1.33 -13.02
C ILE A 780 -19.55 -1.46 -13.51
N THR A 781 -18.59 -1.58 -12.60
CA THR A 781 -17.18 -1.76 -12.95
C THR A 781 -16.45 -2.65 -11.94
N PHE A 782 -15.49 -3.42 -12.42
CA PHE A 782 -14.57 -4.16 -11.56
C PHE A 782 -13.40 -3.28 -11.15
N THR A 783 -12.82 -3.56 -9.98
CA THR A 783 -11.46 -3.13 -9.67
C THR A 783 -10.45 -3.91 -10.55
N PRO A 784 -9.28 -3.32 -10.87
CA PRO A 784 -8.23 -3.96 -11.67
C PRO A 784 -7.75 -5.32 -11.16
N ASP A 785 -7.84 -5.57 -9.85
CA ASP A 785 -7.52 -6.86 -9.23
C ASP A 785 -8.64 -7.92 -9.41
N GLY A 786 -9.85 -7.50 -9.81
CA GLY A 786 -11.04 -8.33 -9.96
C GLY A 786 -11.68 -8.78 -8.65
N HIS A 787 -11.21 -8.30 -7.50
CA HIS A 787 -11.71 -8.70 -6.18
C HIS A 787 -12.90 -7.89 -5.69
N ARG A 788 -13.13 -6.70 -6.27
CA ARG A 788 -14.25 -5.83 -5.92
C ARG A 788 -15.03 -5.41 -7.16
N LEU A 789 -16.29 -5.09 -6.93
CA LEU A 789 -17.21 -4.59 -7.94
C LEU A 789 -17.88 -3.35 -7.41
N ILE A 790 -17.92 -2.30 -8.22
CA ILE A 790 -18.50 -1.01 -7.85
C ILE A 790 -19.72 -0.78 -8.73
N THR A 791 -20.86 -0.54 -8.09
CA THR A 791 -22.09 -0.07 -8.73
C THR A 791 -22.30 1.39 -8.38
N THR A 792 -22.66 2.21 -9.35
CA THR A 792 -23.05 3.62 -9.11
C THR A 792 -24.40 3.89 -9.73
N THR A 793 -25.18 4.79 -9.13
CA THR A 793 -26.52 5.16 -9.63
C THR A 793 -26.73 6.66 -9.57
N SER A 794 -27.62 7.20 -10.40
CA SER A 794 -27.92 8.64 -10.42
C SER A 794 -28.75 9.17 -9.25
N GLU A 795 -29.37 8.29 -8.45
CA GLU A 795 -30.35 8.68 -7.43
C GLU A 795 -29.93 8.26 -6.02
N THR A 796 -29.01 7.30 -5.89
CA THR A 796 -28.55 6.80 -4.60
C THR A 796 -27.04 6.52 -4.60
N PRO A 797 -26.40 6.56 -3.42
CA PRO A 797 -24.99 6.27 -3.29
C PRO A 797 -24.63 4.91 -3.90
N GLY A 798 -23.48 4.84 -4.57
CA GLY A 798 -22.97 3.60 -5.13
C GLY A 798 -22.64 2.54 -4.07
N THR A 799 -22.58 1.27 -4.48
CA THR A 799 -22.25 0.13 -3.61
C THR A 799 -20.91 -0.48 -4.05
N ILE A 800 -20.03 -0.76 -3.09
CA ILE A 800 -18.85 -1.60 -3.33
C ILE A 800 -19.16 -3.01 -2.83
N TRP A 801 -18.96 -3.99 -3.69
CA TRP A 801 -19.17 -5.41 -3.43
C TRP A 801 -17.82 -6.11 -3.34
N ASP A 802 -17.61 -6.86 -2.25
CA ASP A 802 -16.54 -7.83 -2.13
C ASP A 802 -16.90 -9.11 -2.89
N LEU A 803 -16.00 -9.53 -3.77
CA LEU A 803 -16.09 -10.72 -4.61
C LEU A 803 -15.04 -11.78 -4.27
N ALA A 804 -14.52 -11.79 -3.03
CA ALA A 804 -13.70 -12.90 -2.52
C ALA A 804 -14.37 -14.27 -2.75
N ASP A 805 -15.71 -14.33 -2.65
CA ASP A 805 -16.54 -15.42 -3.15
C ASP A 805 -17.59 -14.86 -4.14
N PRO A 806 -17.37 -14.99 -5.47
CA PRO A 806 -18.31 -14.48 -6.48
C PRO A 806 -19.69 -15.14 -6.47
N THR A 807 -19.84 -16.29 -5.79
CA THR A 807 -21.16 -16.93 -5.60
C THR A 807 -21.95 -16.29 -4.46
N ARG A 808 -21.28 -15.52 -3.60
CA ARG A 808 -21.87 -14.80 -2.46
C ARG A 808 -21.29 -13.38 -2.34
N PRO A 809 -21.59 -12.49 -3.30
CA PRO A 809 -21.15 -11.10 -3.25
C PRO A 809 -21.62 -10.43 -1.96
N ARG A 810 -20.72 -9.74 -1.27
CA ARG A 810 -21.06 -9.04 -0.02
C ARG A 810 -20.94 -7.53 -0.20
N PRO A 811 -21.97 -6.75 0.14
CA PRO A 811 -21.82 -5.30 0.15
C PRO A 811 -20.91 -4.88 1.31
N LEU A 812 -19.94 -4.01 1.05
CA LEU A 812 -19.12 -3.36 2.08
C LEU A 812 -19.93 -2.21 2.71
N ASP A 813 -19.74 -1.96 4.02
CA ASP A 813 -20.69 -1.22 4.89
C ASP A 813 -20.93 0.26 4.45
N ARG A 814 -22.17 0.72 4.65
CA ARG A 814 -22.83 1.90 4.03
C ARG A 814 -22.92 3.14 4.94
N ARG A 815 -22.19 3.21 6.05
CA ARG A 815 -22.63 4.06 7.18
C ARG A 815 -22.50 5.58 7.06
N ASP A 816 -21.81 6.14 6.07
CA ASP A 816 -21.88 7.58 5.79
C ASP A 816 -21.80 7.79 4.28
N GLY A 817 -22.75 8.53 3.69
CA GLY A 817 -22.96 8.68 2.24
C GLY A 817 -21.77 9.27 1.47
N GLN A 818 -20.75 8.46 1.21
CA GLN A 818 -19.44 8.86 0.68
C GLN A 818 -19.16 8.35 -0.75
N ILE A 819 -20.12 7.82 -1.48
CA ILE A 819 -19.96 7.67 -2.94
C ILE A 819 -21.13 8.43 -3.54
N ALA A 820 -20.85 9.57 -4.16
CA ALA A 820 -21.90 10.42 -4.71
C ALA A 820 -22.71 9.64 -5.76
N SER A 821 -23.99 10.00 -5.87
CA SER A 821 -24.90 9.44 -6.87
C SER A 821 -24.44 9.86 -8.26
N ASP A 822 -23.73 8.98 -8.98
CA ASP A 822 -22.98 9.35 -10.17
C ASP A 822 -23.21 8.44 -11.37
N ASN A 823 -23.23 9.08 -12.54
CA ASN A 823 -23.35 8.43 -13.85
C ASN A 823 -22.00 8.05 -14.48
N SER A 824 -20.88 8.58 -13.96
CA SER A 824 -19.53 8.22 -14.41
C SER A 824 -18.62 7.94 -13.22
N ALA A 825 -18.08 6.72 -13.17
CA ALA A 825 -17.15 6.30 -12.15
C ALA A 825 -16.01 5.51 -12.78
N ILE A 826 -14.77 5.88 -12.45
CA ILE A 826 -13.56 5.26 -12.99
C ILE A 826 -12.71 4.81 -11.82
N VAL A 827 -12.34 3.53 -11.85
CA VAL A 827 -11.35 3.01 -10.92
C VAL A 827 -9.97 3.28 -11.48
N THR A 828 -9.06 3.78 -10.64
CA THR A 828 -7.67 3.99 -11.03
C THR A 828 -7.00 2.66 -11.39
N PRO A 829 -6.00 2.67 -12.30
CA PRO A 829 -5.34 1.44 -12.77
C PRO A 829 -4.74 0.55 -11.67
N ASP A 830 -4.39 1.12 -10.52
CA ASP A 830 -3.88 0.42 -9.33
C ASP A 830 -4.99 -0.20 -8.45
N GLY A 831 -6.26 0.14 -8.69
CA GLY A 831 -7.41 -0.31 -7.90
C GLY A 831 -7.62 0.40 -6.57
N HIS A 832 -6.81 1.41 -6.23
CA HIS A 832 -6.85 2.09 -4.94
C HIS A 832 -7.66 3.39 -4.93
N GLY A 833 -8.00 3.94 -6.08
CA GLY A 833 -8.73 5.19 -6.24
C GLY A 833 -10.01 5.06 -7.05
N LEU A 834 -11.01 5.86 -6.72
CA LEU A 834 -12.24 6.03 -7.48
C LEU A 834 -12.40 7.50 -7.85
N ILE A 835 -12.52 7.79 -9.15
CA ILE A 835 -12.80 9.13 -9.67
C ILE A 835 -14.25 9.17 -10.12
N GLN A 836 -15.03 10.11 -9.59
CA GLN A 836 -16.42 10.30 -9.95
C GLN A 836 -16.66 11.75 -10.38
N SER A 837 -17.52 11.96 -11.38
CA SER A 837 -17.84 13.31 -11.87
C SER A 837 -19.35 13.55 -11.93
N LEU A 838 -19.83 14.54 -11.17
CA LEU A 838 -21.23 14.97 -11.07
C LEU A 838 -21.37 16.48 -11.28
N LEU A 839 -22.24 16.92 -12.19
CA LEU A 839 -22.69 18.33 -12.27
C LEU A 839 -21.55 19.38 -12.19
N GLY A 840 -20.44 19.17 -12.90
CA GLY A 840 -19.30 20.08 -12.84
C GLY A 840 -18.34 19.89 -11.66
N VAL A 841 -18.46 18.78 -10.94
CA VAL A 841 -17.64 18.48 -9.77
C VAL A 841 -17.06 17.09 -9.91
N THR A 842 -15.72 16.99 -9.94
CA THR A 842 -15.02 15.71 -9.92
C THR A 842 -14.48 15.45 -8.53
N THR A 843 -14.84 14.31 -7.96
CA THR A 843 -14.42 13.86 -6.64
C THR A 843 -13.55 12.62 -6.75
N VAL A 844 -12.46 12.61 -5.98
CA VAL A 844 -11.53 11.49 -5.90
C VAL A 844 -11.63 10.85 -4.51
N TRP A 845 -11.79 9.54 -4.50
CA TRP A 845 -11.92 8.73 -3.28
C TRP A 845 -10.82 7.68 -3.23
N GLU A 846 -10.43 7.29 -2.03
CA GLU A 846 -9.68 6.05 -1.81
C GLU A 846 -10.64 4.87 -1.66
N ILE A 847 -10.39 3.78 -2.38
CA ILE A 847 -11.13 2.53 -2.29
C ILE A 847 -10.54 1.68 -1.16
N THR A 848 -11.18 1.71 0.00
CA THR A 848 -10.95 0.74 1.08
C THR A 848 -12.28 0.07 1.47
N ASP A 849 -12.31 -0.69 2.57
CA ASP A 849 -13.56 -1.23 3.11
C ASP A 849 -14.52 -0.11 3.55
N ARG A 850 -13.96 1.08 3.85
CA ARG A 850 -14.68 2.35 3.97
C ARG A 850 -14.11 3.37 2.97
N PRO A 851 -14.80 3.64 1.86
CA PRO A 851 -14.40 4.68 0.92
C PRO A 851 -14.13 5.98 1.64
N THR A 852 -12.98 6.63 1.37
CA THR A 852 -12.61 7.88 2.03
C THR A 852 -12.44 8.98 0.99
N HIS A 853 -13.14 10.10 1.19
CA HIS A 853 -12.98 11.31 0.36
C HIS A 853 -11.54 11.79 0.43
N LEU A 854 -10.87 12.01 -0.70
CA LEU A 854 -9.53 12.60 -0.73
C LEU A 854 -9.58 14.10 -1.05
N PHE A 855 -10.15 14.44 -2.21
CA PHE A 855 -10.35 15.83 -2.63
C PHE A 855 -11.40 15.93 -3.73
N THR A 856 -11.86 17.16 -3.96
CA THR A 856 -12.83 17.51 -4.99
C THR A 856 -12.33 18.71 -5.76
N PHE A 857 -12.51 18.69 -7.07
CA PHE A 857 -12.16 19.81 -7.95
C PHE A 857 -13.26 20.07 -8.97
N ASN A 858 -13.43 21.33 -9.31
CA ASN A 858 -14.45 21.74 -10.26
C ASN A 858 -13.96 21.52 -11.69
N VAL A 859 -14.81 20.89 -12.47
CA VAL A 859 -14.75 20.80 -13.93
C VAL A 859 -15.90 21.65 -14.43
N ALA A 860 -15.73 22.50 -15.43
CA ALA A 860 -16.92 23.08 -16.08
C ALA A 860 -17.58 21.95 -16.88
N SER A 861 -18.39 21.08 -16.28
CA SER A 861 -18.94 19.89 -16.93
C SER A 861 -20.46 19.78 -16.86
N GLY A 862 -21.03 19.21 -17.93
CA GLY A 862 -22.44 18.88 -18.08
C GLY A 862 -22.70 17.47 -17.54
N ILE A 863 -23.97 17.08 -17.51
CA ILE A 863 -24.45 15.99 -16.64
C ILE A 863 -24.04 14.57 -17.12
N PHE A 864 -23.46 14.39 -18.32
CA PHE A 864 -23.60 13.10 -19.04
C PHE A 864 -22.40 12.44 -19.75
N HIS A 865 -21.13 12.79 -19.51
CA HIS A 865 -20.01 12.07 -20.21
C HIS A 865 -19.17 11.18 -19.31
N PRO A 866 -18.78 9.98 -19.80
CA PRO A 866 -17.75 9.19 -19.14
C PRO A 866 -16.41 9.92 -19.24
N ALA A 867 -15.79 10.18 -18.09
CA ALA A 867 -14.38 10.49 -18.07
C ALA A 867 -13.57 9.25 -18.52
N ALA A 868 -12.31 9.45 -18.90
CA ALA A 868 -11.40 8.36 -19.23
C ALA A 868 -10.05 8.60 -18.54
N LEU A 869 -9.41 7.55 -18.04
CA LEU A 869 -8.13 7.63 -17.35
C LEU A 869 -7.14 6.67 -18.00
N SER A 870 -5.97 7.18 -18.38
CA SER A 870 -4.89 6.35 -18.90
C SER A 870 -4.07 5.71 -17.78
N THR A 871 -3.35 4.63 -18.11
CA THR A 871 -2.35 4.02 -17.23
C THR A 871 -1.15 4.94 -16.95
N SER A 872 -0.87 5.89 -17.84
CA SER A 872 0.14 6.94 -17.66
C SER A 872 -0.32 8.10 -16.77
N GLY A 873 -1.59 8.13 -16.37
CA GLY A 873 -2.14 9.19 -15.52
C GLY A 873 -2.62 10.41 -16.28
N VAL A 874 -3.07 10.26 -17.52
CA VAL A 874 -3.82 11.31 -18.22
C VAL A 874 -5.30 11.09 -17.96
N LEU A 875 -5.93 12.04 -17.28
CA LEU A 875 -7.38 12.05 -17.06
C LEU A 875 -8.04 12.95 -18.10
N ILE A 876 -9.10 12.46 -18.73
CA ILE A 876 -9.94 13.21 -19.66
C ILE A 876 -11.31 13.37 -19.00
N THR A 877 -11.78 14.61 -18.86
CA THR A 877 -13.14 14.90 -18.41
C THR A 877 -13.89 15.72 -19.45
N PRO A 878 -15.21 15.60 -19.56
CA PRO A 878 -15.99 16.52 -20.40
C PRO A 878 -15.92 17.98 -19.94
N LEU A 879 -15.99 18.89 -20.92
CA LEU A 879 -16.24 20.32 -20.76
C LEU A 879 -17.63 20.67 -21.28
N PHE A 880 -18.36 21.46 -20.50
CA PHE A 880 -19.68 22.00 -20.82
C PHE A 880 -19.55 23.36 -21.51
N ASP A 881 -20.24 23.53 -22.62
CA ASP A 881 -20.28 24.78 -23.38
C ASP A 881 -21.42 25.73 -22.95
N GLY A 882 -22.20 25.37 -21.93
CA GLY A 882 -23.24 26.24 -21.37
C GLY A 882 -24.58 26.21 -22.12
N VAL A 883 -24.68 25.50 -23.25
CA VAL A 883 -25.83 25.62 -24.17
C VAL A 883 -27.03 24.76 -23.73
N SER A 884 -26.80 23.55 -23.19
CA SER A 884 -27.86 22.72 -22.59
C SER A 884 -27.29 21.55 -21.77
N PRO A 885 -27.67 21.38 -20.49
CA PRO A 885 -27.17 20.28 -19.65
C PRO A 885 -27.54 18.87 -20.15
N TYR A 886 -28.40 18.77 -21.19
CA TYR A 886 -28.83 17.54 -21.83
C TYR A 886 -28.11 17.22 -23.14
N ASP A 887 -27.19 18.07 -23.59
CA ASP A 887 -26.44 17.82 -24.82
C ASP A 887 -25.32 16.79 -24.60
N TRP A 888 -25.17 15.85 -25.54
CA TRP A 888 -24.24 14.71 -25.46
C TRP A 888 -22.94 14.96 -26.21
N ALA A 889 -22.59 16.21 -26.52
CA ALA A 889 -21.34 16.52 -27.19
C ALA A 889 -20.70 17.77 -26.56
N GLY A 890 -19.42 17.71 -26.23
CA GLY A 890 -18.70 18.83 -25.64
C GLY A 890 -17.20 18.76 -25.90
N GLN A 891 -16.46 19.79 -25.52
CA GLN A 891 -14.99 19.69 -25.55
C GLN A 891 -14.53 18.72 -24.46
N MET A 892 -13.34 18.16 -24.60
CA MET A 892 -12.74 17.29 -23.58
C MET A 892 -11.56 18.01 -22.94
N VAL A 893 -11.52 18.08 -21.61
CA VAL A 893 -10.44 18.68 -20.85
C VAL A 893 -9.43 17.59 -20.47
N VAL A 894 -8.15 17.89 -20.67
CA VAL A 894 -7.04 17.03 -20.30
C VAL A 894 -6.47 17.49 -18.96
N TRP A 895 -6.24 16.54 -18.07
CA TRP A 895 -5.62 16.74 -16.76
C TRP A 895 -4.42 15.83 -16.63
N ASP A 896 -3.30 16.37 -16.14
CA ASP A 896 -2.17 15.55 -15.70
C ASP A 896 -2.44 15.02 -14.28
N PHE A 897 -2.63 13.71 -14.20
CA PHE A 897 -2.94 12.93 -13.00
C PHE A 897 -1.83 11.91 -12.68
N ALA A 898 -0.66 11.97 -13.36
CA ALA A 898 0.41 10.98 -13.21
C ALA A 898 0.96 10.94 -11.77
N THR A 899 1.14 12.13 -11.16
CA THR A 899 1.60 12.22 -9.77
C THR A 899 0.55 11.69 -8.79
N HIS A 900 -0.74 11.97 -9.05
CA HIS A 900 -1.85 11.45 -8.24
C HIS A 900 -1.90 9.93 -8.26
N LEU A 901 -1.78 9.31 -9.44
CA LEU A 901 -1.74 7.85 -9.57
C LEU A 901 -0.52 7.25 -8.85
N ARG A 902 0.66 7.88 -8.95
CA ARG A 902 1.84 7.42 -8.20
C ARG A 902 1.59 7.41 -6.69
N TYR A 903 0.95 8.46 -6.16
CA TYR A 903 0.68 8.56 -4.73
C TYR A 903 -0.44 7.61 -4.30
N LEU A 904 -1.50 7.48 -5.09
CA LEU A 904 -2.61 6.54 -4.84
C LEU A 904 -2.16 5.08 -4.84
N GLY A 905 -1.19 4.71 -5.67
CA GLY A 905 -0.67 3.35 -5.73
C GLY A 905 0.10 2.98 -4.47
N ASP A 906 1.16 3.75 -4.17
CA ASP A 906 2.03 3.52 -3.01
C ASP A 906 2.34 4.83 -2.26
N PRO A 907 1.43 5.27 -1.36
CA PRO A 907 1.63 6.49 -0.58
C PRO A 907 2.81 6.36 0.39
N SER A 908 3.12 5.15 0.85
CA SER A 908 4.26 4.91 1.73
C SER A 908 5.57 5.17 1.00
N LYS A 909 5.73 4.63 -0.21
CA LYS A 909 6.90 4.89 -1.06
C LYS A 909 7.01 6.37 -1.42
N ALA A 910 5.91 7.00 -1.81
CA ALA A 910 5.89 8.43 -2.12
C ALA A 910 6.30 9.30 -0.92
N ALA A 911 5.78 9.00 0.28
CA ALA A 911 6.15 9.69 1.51
C ALA A 911 7.63 9.45 1.88
N CYS A 912 8.15 8.24 1.68
CA CYS A 912 9.56 7.93 1.85
C CYS A 912 10.45 8.73 0.90
N GLU A 913 10.08 8.82 -0.38
CA GLU A 913 10.80 9.62 -1.39
C GLU A 913 10.75 11.13 -1.11
N LEU A 914 9.72 11.62 -0.43
CA LEU A 914 9.57 13.04 -0.09
C LEU A 914 10.27 13.39 1.23
N ALA A 915 9.99 12.64 2.29
CA ALA A 915 10.36 13.00 3.65
C ALA A 915 11.48 12.13 4.25
N GLY A 916 11.73 10.95 3.70
CA GLY A 916 12.58 9.91 4.29
C GLY A 916 11.94 9.26 5.53
N PRO A 917 12.65 8.33 6.19
CA PRO A 917 12.14 7.65 7.37
C PRO A 917 12.06 8.57 8.60
N LEU A 918 11.20 8.20 9.56
CA LEU A 918 11.27 8.70 10.92
C LEU A 918 12.59 8.25 11.57
N THR A 919 13.32 9.16 12.21
CA THR A 919 14.60 8.81 12.87
C THR A 919 14.35 8.09 14.19
N ASP A 920 15.34 7.32 14.66
CA ASP A 920 15.28 6.60 15.95
C ASP A 920 14.94 7.54 17.11
N HIS A 921 15.53 8.74 17.13
CA HIS A 921 15.24 9.75 18.14
C HIS A 921 13.80 10.29 18.04
N GLN A 922 13.31 10.57 16.83
CA GLN A 922 11.94 11.02 16.61
C GLN A 922 10.92 9.93 16.98
N TRP A 923 11.23 8.67 16.68
CA TRP A 923 10.44 7.51 17.11
C TRP A 923 10.42 7.39 18.62
N ALA A 924 11.58 7.41 19.28
CA ALA A 924 11.67 7.34 20.73
C ALA A 924 10.95 8.51 21.43
N GLN A 925 10.80 9.66 20.80
CA GLN A 925 10.06 10.78 21.39
C GLN A 925 8.54 10.59 21.33
N ARG A 926 8.00 10.08 20.21
CA ARG A 926 6.56 10.01 19.94
C ARG A 926 5.92 8.62 20.06
N VAL A 927 6.73 7.59 19.87
CA VAL A 927 6.36 6.16 19.91
C VAL A 927 7.22 5.48 20.99
N ARG A 928 7.20 6.04 22.20
CA ARG A 928 7.96 5.54 23.37
C ARG A 928 7.59 4.09 23.75
N GLU A 929 6.40 3.69 23.37
CA GLU A 929 5.71 2.49 23.85
C GLU A 929 6.06 1.24 23.02
N LEU A 930 6.69 1.40 21.85
CA LEU A 930 7.02 0.32 20.93
C LEU A 930 8.51 0.36 20.51
N PRO A 931 9.13 -0.81 20.23
CA PRO A 931 10.48 -0.85 19.69
C PRO A 931 10.56 -0.09 18.36
N PHE A 932 11.74 0.42 18.04
CA PHE A 932 11.94 1.14 16.78
C PHE A 932 11.66 0.24 15.58
N GLU A 933 10.72 0.67 14.74
CA GLU A 933 10.44 0.05 13.45
C GLU A 933 10.81 1.01 12.32
N ARG A 934 11.56 0.50 11.34
CA ARG A 934 11.90 1.27 10.14
C ARG A 934 10.64 1.57 9.35
N THR A 935 10.43 2.85 9.07
CA THR A 935 9.24 3.35 8.37
C THR A 935 9.41 3.31 6.85
N CYS A 936 10.64 3.56 6.39
CA CYS A 936 11.22 3.25 5.09
C CYS A 936 12.36 2.23 5.34
#